data_AF-A0AAW0BGY9-F1
#
_entry.id   AF-A0AAW0BGY9-F1
#
_cell.length_a   1.000
_cell.length_b   1.000
_cell.length_c   1.000
_cell.angle_alpha   90.00
_cell.angle_beta   90.00
_cell.angle_gamma   90.00
#
_symmetry.space_group_name_H-M   'P 1'
#
loop_
_entity.id
_entity.type
_entity.pdbx_description
1 polymer ?
#
loop_
_entity_poly.entity_id
_entity_poly.type
_entity_poly.pdbx_seq_one_letter_code
_entity_poly.pdbx_strand_id
1 'polypeptide(L)'
;MSSHGHRGHSNKHALPDNPVYIDFTRSDGDSALWPPNTTREIDHEGCVNFMQPVGLDEPLSIKWRVGVGDAISVALKLSGDRPYVLRDFPPGYRMFDHNKGKAAAPRHDVYLFGSDTKARFRSVPEFIPHAVWLMGDGSDICNCKYCSKKPQREVTSSIGNLLRLSSSPSPSRPPRPKTEKPERRRERPTRPSAADRLANVKTYAAVQKTVNLPKPSSHIQPNTVMLIERNNQLRDACRPIISGSIPHWLRDGELVWCMLDNPITRADGGDDSIRLWPAIIDERKLRIEQTMNNFNEESLPRQYTTYKVQFLAVERSYELPDSKIIPHQAYFVPDSILREMVSRSVDEWDLRREKLTAFDPCPPPGAPEPTFSDALTPFALALQIASGLCGYWCLSDEWEAKLPLPQPMPLPAPVRPAPPASSLSSAIEFAGANNFAGANNANVGGSISSGPRNPTPLPPPPTKTATQTRFQGMWWGSERIWVDDLVRLKIPRSCLAPKGALNIFAPSGPGKKSLLLAQSRGTDVEQYGAISRGVFMRIENIFLVDGVGKRECRVSGMLYELADWDWDDPNLPRTDSLPNGAKPPQSHAPSSSSDSSPYPLPPAPTGFKFRPILAPGHESVLCLSLLSGRYYPGILTHPLVRPVLNDVIPLDQASMMDAAHLWALEGLFGGYKNAVDPVGYKVNRERMVGDAGREAMAALVEHLRGRREEVGGEMDVDG
;
A
#
# COMPACT_ATOMS: atom_id res chain seq x y z
N MET A 1 10.21 -22.13 53.18
CA MET A 1 8.99 -22.09 52.35
C MET A 1 9.34 -21.33 51.07
N SER A 2 9.64 -22.05 49.98
CA SER A 2 10.27 -21.48 48.78
C SER A 2 9.25 -20.89 47.80
N SER A 3 9.41 -19.60 47.50
CA SER A 3 8.62 -18.82 46.54
C SER A 3 8.88 -19.28 45.10
N HIS A 4 7.82 -19.73 44.42
CA HIS A 4 7.86 -20.07 43.00
C HIS A 4 7.92 -18.80 42.15
N GLY A 5 9.00 -18.62 41.39
CA GLY A 5 9.20 -17.49 40.48
C GLY A 5 8.26 -17.52 39.27
N HIS A 6 7.59 -16.40 39.01
CA HIS A 6 6.75 -16.17 37.83
C HIS A 6 7.56 -16.17 36.53
N ARG A 7 7.10 -16.93 35.53
CA ARG A 7 7.60 -16.90 34.14
C ARG A 7 6.76 -15.95 33.31
N GLY A 8 7.34 -14.85 32.82
CA GLY A 8 6.74 -13.98 31.80
C GLY A 8 7.44 -12.61 31.76
N HIS A 9 7.99 -12.25 30.60
CA HIS A 9 8.94 -11.14 30.32
C HIS A 9 10.40 -11.42 30.68
N SER A 10 11.32 -11.00 29.81
CA SER A 10 12.75 -11.33 29.89
C SER A 10 13.38 -10.81 31.20
N ASN A 11 13.92 -11.73 32.02
CA ASN A 11 14.74 -11.44 33.21
C ASN A 11 16.10 -10.76 32.90
N LYS A 12 16.18 -9.90 31.87
CA LYS A 12 17.43 -9.38 31.30
C LYS A 12 17.67 -7.88 31.54
N HIS A 13 16.80 -7.19 32.27
CA HIS A 13 16.99 -5.77 32.56
C HIS A 13 17.43 -5.60 34.02
N ALA A 14 18.67 -5.15 34.20
CA ALA A 14 19.24 -4.73 35.48
C ALA A 14 19.60 -3.24 35.40
N LEU A 15 19.73 -2.60 36.55
CA LEU A 15 20.24 -1.23 36.61
C LEU A 15 21.67 -1.22 36.03
N PRO A 16 22.04 -0.22 35.21
CA PRO A 16 23.40 -0.10 34.72
C PRO A 16 24.36 0.24 35.86
N ASP A 17 25.64 -0.07 35.69
CA ASP A 17 26.67 0.21 36.70
C ASP A 17 26.83 1.73 36.91
N ASN A 18 26.84 2.17 38.18
CA ASN A 18 27.03 3.56 38.60
C ASN A 18 26.11 4.58 37.88
N PRO A 19 24.77 4.42 37.95
CA PRO A 19 23.83 5.30 37.25
C PRO A 19 23.77 6.68 37.89
N VAL A 20 23.49 7.70 37.07
CA VAL A 20 23.06 9.01 37.56
C VAL A 20 21.54 9.00 37.66
N TYR A 21 21.02 9.22 38.86
CA TYR A 21 19.59 9.20 39.10
C TYR A 21 18.94 10.55 38.76
N ILE A 22 17.82 10.50 38.04
CA ILE A 22 16.94 11.63 37.76
C ILE A 22 15.74 11.55 38.70
N ASP A 23 15.46 12.65 39.39
CA ASP A 23 14.34 12.81 40.31
C ASP A 23 13.33 13.83 39.74
N PHE A 24 12.04 13.53 39.80
CA PHE A 24 10.98 14.47 39.40
C PHE A 24 10.64 15.42 40.54
N THR A 25 10.74 16.73 40.30
CA THR A 25 10.32 17.78 41.25
C THR A 25 8.86 18.18 41.09
N ARG A 26 8.24 17.83 39.95
CA ARG A 26 6.84 18.11 39.61
C ARG A 26 6.14 16.81 39.19
N SER A 27 4.84 16.71 39.52
CA SER A 27 3.98 15.62 39.06
C SER A 27 2.55 16.08 38.87
N ASP A 28 1.88 15.51 37.87
CA ASP A 28 0.44 15.55 37.65
C ASP A 28 -0.23 14.23 38.08
N GLY A 29 0.47 13.44 38.90
CA GLY A 29 0.07 12.10 39.30
C GLY A 29 -0.89 12.07 40.48
N ASP A 30 -1.96 11.29 40.38
CA ASP A 30 -2.90 10.99 41.47
C ASP A 30 -3.06 9.48 41.68
N SER A 31 -2.79 9.03 42.91
CA SER A 31 -2.94 7.62 43.31
C SER A 31 -4.39 7.10 43.28
N ALA A 32 -5.39 7.98 43.34
CA ALA A 32 -6.79 7.60 43.19
C ALA A 32 -7.12 7.10 41.77
N LEU A 33 -6.26 7.39 40.78
CA LEU A 33 -6.41 6.95 39.39
C LEU A 33 -5.82 5.56 39.14
N TRP A 34 -5.26 4.90 40.16
CA TRP A 34 -4.76 3.54 40.05
C TRP A 34 -5.91 2.53 39.84
N PRO A 35 -5.66 1.44 39.10
CA PRO A 35 -6.71 0.46 38.84
C PRO A 35 -7.12 -0.26 40.14
N PRO A 36 -8.44 -0.42 40.40
CA PRO A 36 -8.92 -1.09 41.62
C PRO A 36 -8.85 -2.62 41.54
N ASN A 37 -8.74 -3.21 40.34
CA ASN A 37 -8.79 -4.65 40.13
C ASN A 37 -7.41 -5.32 40.32
N THR A 38 -6.80 -5.18 41.51
CA THR A 38 -5.45 -5.71 41.79
C THR A 38 -5.42 -7.15 42.29
N THR A 39 -6.57 -7.73 42.61
CA THR A 39 -6.69 -9.09 43.16
C THR A 39 -6.83 -10.11 42.03
N ARG A 40 -6.03 -11.19 42.09
CA ARG A 40 -6.14 -12.31 41.14
C ARG A 40 -7.35 -13.17 41.47
N GLU A 41 -8.41 -13.00 40.71
CA GLU A 41 -9.62 -13.83 40.75
C GLU A 41 -9.75 -14.64 39.46
N ILE A 42 -10.15 -15.90 39.58
CA ILE A 42 -10.43 -16.79 38.44
C ILE A 42 -11.93 -16.83 38.27
N ASP A 43 -12.42 -16.41 37.11
CA ASP A 43 -13.84 -16.45 36.79
C ASP A 43 -14.32 -17.88 36.49
N HIS A 44 -15.64 -18.02 36.31
CA HIS A 44 -16.30 -19.29 35.99
C HIS A 44 -15.84 -19.90 34.65
N GLU A 45 -15.19 -19.12 33.78
CA GLU A 45 -14.62 -19.56 32.50
C GLU A 45 -13.12 -19.93 32.62
N GLY A 46 -12.55 -19.87 33.83
CA GLY A 46 -11.14 -20.14 34.07
C GLY A 46 -10.20 -19.04 33.59
N CYS A 47 -10.71 -17.83 33.39
CA CYS A 47 -9.95 -16.65 32.98
C CYS A 47 -9.64 -15.73 34.19
N VAL A 48 -8.59 -14.92 34.05
CA VAL A 48 -8.17 -13.90 35.01
C VAL A 48 -8.21 -12.52 34.36
N ASN A 49 -8.45 -11.48 35.15
CA ASN A 49 -8.42 -10.08 34.72
C ASN A 49 -8.02 -9.16 35.87
N PHE A 50 -6.73 -9.08 36.18
CA PHE A 50 -6.23 -8.30 37.31
C PHE A 50 -4.97 -7.49 36.96
N MET A 51 -4.72 -6.44 37.73
CA MET A 51 -3.59 -5.53 37.60
C MET A 51 -2.58 -5.81 38.71
N GLN A 52 -1.45 -6.41 38.35
CA GLN A 52 -0.39 -6.68 39.32
C GLN A 52 0.51 -5.44 39.46
N PRO A 53 0.66 -4.84 40.66
CA PRO A 53 1.62 -3.77 40.87
C PRO A 53 3.04 -4.26 40.59
N VAL A 54 3.84 -3.47 39.87
CA VAL A 54 5.22 -3.82 39.53
C VAL A 54 6.18 -3.01 40.40
N GLY A 55 7.05 -3.69 41.14
CA GLY A 55 8.05 -3.06 42.00
C GLY A 55 9.16 -2.33 41.23
N LEU A 56 9.85 -1.39 41.86
CA LEU A 56 10.94 -0.62 41.23
C LEU A 56 12.16 -1.47 40.85
N ASP A 57 12.38 -2.57 41.57
CA ASP A 57 13.48 -3.51 41.35
C ASP A 57 13.14 -4.60 40.32
N GLU A 58 11.90 -4.62 39.82
CA GLU A 58 11.53 -5.59 38.79
C GLU A 58 12.11 -5.21 37.42
N PRO A 59 12.58 -6.18 36.60
CA PRO A 59 13.21 -5.90 35.31
C PRO A 59 12.36 -5.02 34.38
N LEU A 60 11.05 -5.16 34.46
CA LEU A 60 10.12 -4.37 33.66
C LEU A 60 10.13 -2.88 34.05
N SER A 61 10.20 -2.60 35.36
CA SER A 61 10.26 -1.24 35.89
C SER A 61 11.60 -0.61 35.58
N ILE A 62 12.69 -1.36 35.77
CA ILE A 62 14.04 -0.97 35.40
C ILE A 62 14.11 -0.58 33.92
N LYS A 63 13.55 -1.38 33.01
CA LYS A 63 13.51 -1.08 31.57
C LYS A 63 12.88 0.29 31.28
N TRP A 64 11.75 0.58 31.92
CA TRP A 64 11.07 1.87 31.75
C TRP A 64 11.89 3.02 32.33
N ARG A 65 12.41 2.86 33.55
CA ARG A 65 13.21 3.87 34.25
C ARG A 65 14.50 4.23 33.50
N VAL A 66 15.17 3.24 32.91
CA VAL A 66 16.36 3.45 32.06
C VAL A 66 15.97 4.15 30.76
N GLY A 67 14.95 3.65 30.04
CA GLY A 67 14.57 4.22 28.75
C GLY A 67 14.05 5.65 28.83
N VAL A 68 13.35 6.01 29.92
CA VAL A 68 12.88 7.38 30.14
C VAL A 68 14.01 8.27 30.64
N GLY A 69 14.86 7.78 31.55
CA GLY A 69 16.00 8.54 32.07
C GLY A 69 16.99 8.96 30.97
N ASP A 70 17.32 8.04 30.06
CA ASP A 70 18.13 8.32 28.88
C ASP A 70 17.51 9.40 28.00
N ALA A 71 16.22 9.27 27.66
CA ALA A 71 15.54 10.27 26.83
C ALA A 71 15.48 11.66 27.47
N ILE A 72 15.28 11.76 28.78
CA ILE A 72 15.31 13.04 29.52
C ILE A 72 16.71 13.66 29.46
N SER A 73 17.77 12.85 29.62
CA SER A 73 19.15 13.34 29.55
C SER A 73 19.48 14.00 28.21
N VAL A 74 18.99 13.40 27.10
CA VAL A 74 19.14 13.95 25.76
C VAL A 74 18.31 15.23 25.61
N ALA A 75 17.09 15.26 26.14
CA ALA A 75 16.17 16.39 26.03
C ALA A 75 16.69 17.64 26.77
N LEU A 76 17.22 17.44 27.98
CA LEU A 76 17.75 18.49 28.83
C LEU A 76 19.23 18.79 28.56
N LYS A 77 19.84 18.12 27.56
CA LYS A 77 21.26 18.25 27.20
C LYS A 77 22.19 18.08 28.41
N LEU A 78 21.88 17.13 29.29
CA LEU A 78 22.72 16.83 30.45
C LEU A 78 24.03 16.22 29.96
N SER A 79 25.16 16.83 30.33
CA SER A 79 26.49 16.34 29.98
C SER A 79 26.95 15.28 30.98
N GLY A 80 27.41 14.14 30.49
CA GLY A 80 28.02 13.10 31.32
C GLY A 80 28.14 11.76 30.60
N ASP A 81 29.23 11.05 30.89
CA ASP A 81 29.52 9.72 30.30
C ASP A 81 28.81 8.56 31.02
N ARG A 82 27.99 8.87 32.05
CA ARG A 82 27.28 7.89 32.86
C ARG A 82 25.81 7.75 32.43
N PRO A 83 25.22 6.54 32.51
CA PRO A 83 23.84 6.32 32.12
C PRO A 83 22.87 6.97 33.11
N TYR A 84 21.87 7.68 32.58
CA TYR A 84 20.82 8.32 33.36
C TYR A 84 19.64 7.38 33.57
N VAL A 85 19.15 7.28 34.80
CA VAL A 85 18.03 6.40 35.16
C VAL A 85 17.08 7.15 36.08
N LEU A 86 15.77 7.01 35.90
CA LEU A 86 14.82 7.55 36.87
C LEU A 86 15.01 6.90 38.24
N ARG A 87 15.09 7.67 39.34
CA ARG A 87 15.09 7.08 40.69
C ARG A 87 13.73 6.44 41.00
N ASP A 88 12.68 7.15 40.68
CA ASP A 88 11.30 6.71 40.80
C ASP A 88 10.47 7.29 39.63
N PHE A 89 9.26 6.78 39.43
CA PHE A 89 8.28 7.47 38.59
C PHE A 89 7.82 8.76 39.29
N PRO A 90 7.21 9.73 38.57
CA PRO A 90 6.74 10.96 39.21
C PRO A 90 5.76 10.65 40.37
N PRO A 91 5.75 11.44 41.46
CA PRO A 91 4.83 11.25 42.57
C PRO A 91 3.38 10.99 42.13
N GLY A 92 2.73 9.95 42.66
CA GLY A 92 1.36 9.56 42.28
C GLY A 92 1.25 8.63 41.07
N TYR A 93 2.36 8.37 40.36
CA TYR A 93 2.40 7.34 39.31
C TYR A 93 2.74 5.95 39.87
N ARG A 94 2.22 4.91 39.22
CA ARG A 94 2.56 3.52 39.52
C ARG A 94 2.43 2.62 38.29
N MET A 95 3.35 1.68 38.15
CA MET A 95 3.36 0.73 37.05
C MET A 95 2.64 -0.57 37.44
N PHE A 96 1.86 -1.10 36.50
CA PHE A 96 1.08 -2.33 36.66
C PHE A 96 1.27 -3.26 35.44
N ASP A 97 1.27 -4.56 35.70
CA ASP A 97 1.18 -5.62 34.69
C ASP A 97 -0.25 -6.18 34.65
N HIS A 98 -0.95 -5.93 33.55
CA HIS A 98 -2.32 -6.38 33.33
C HIS A 98 -2.31 -7.83 32.86
N ASN A 99 -2.77 -8.72 33.73
CA ASN A 99 -2.91 -10.14 33.48
C ASN A 99 -4.35 -10.43 32.99
N LYS A 100 -4.51 -10.77 31.71
CA LYS A 100 -5.83 -11.02 31.08
C LYS A 100 -5.89 -12.31 30.28
N GLY A 101 -6.93 -13.11 30.45
CA GLY A 101 -7.19 -14.34 29.68
C GLY A 101 -7.05 -15.60 30.52
N LYS A 102 -6.77 -16.76 29.91
CA LYS A 102 -6.75 -18.05 30.62
C LYS A 102 -5.79 -18.03 31.82
N ALA A 103 -6.26 -18.45 33.00
CA ALA A 103 -5.51 -18.38 34.26
C ALA A 103 -4.15 -19.09 34.23
N ALA A 104 -4.01 -20.12 33.39
CA ALA A 104 -2.78 -20.90 33.22
C ALA A 104 -1.69 -20.18 32.40
N ALA A 105 -2.09 -19.25 31.53
CA ALA A 105 -1.18 -18.50 30.65
C ALA A 105 -1.84 -17.15 30.27
N PRO A 106 -1.98 -16.22 31.23
CA PRO A 106 -2.58 -14.93 30.95
C PRO A 106 -1.71 -14.14 29.97
N ARG A 107 -2.35 -13.32 29.14
CA ARG A 107 -1.68 -12.26 28.40
C ARG A 107 -1.26 -11.17 29.38
N HIS A 108 -0.07 -10.63 29.19
CA HIS A 108 0.51 -9.58 30.03
C HIS A 108 0.62 -8.28 29.24
N ASP A 109 0.04 -7.19 29.73
CA ASP A 109 0.15 -5.83 29.16
C ASP A 109 0.60 -4.83 30.22
N VAL A 110 1.64 -4.05 29.93
CA VAL A 110 2.27 -3.18 30.92
C VAL A 110 1.76 -1.76 30.78
N TYR A 111 1.39 -1.15 31.91
CA TYR A 111 0.84 0.19 31.96
C TYR A 111 1.44 1.01 33.10
N LEU A 112 1.70 2.30 32.83
CA LEU A 112 2.04 3.29 33.84
C LEU A 112 0.80 4.17 34.09
N PHE A 113 0.22 4.09 35.29
CA PHE A 113 -0.96 4.85 35.71
C PHE A 113 -0.53 6.06 36.55
N GLY A 114 -1.35 7.11 36.57
CA GLY A 114 -1.17 8.25 37.48
C GLY A 114 -1.63 9.60 36.94
N SER A 115 -1.50 9.85 35.62
CA SER A 115 -1.80 11.18 35.06
C SER A 115 -3.28 11.55 35.12
N ASP A 116 -3.56 12.79 35.53
CA ASP A 116 -4.87 13.43 35.47
C ASP A 116 -5.42 13.59 34.03
N THR A 117 -4.55 13.75 33.03
CA THR A 117 -4.94 13.95 31.63
C THR A 117 -5.43 12.66 30.97
N LYS A 118 -4.82 11.52 31.34
CA LYS A 118 -5.23 10.16 30.94
C LYS A 118 -4.81 9.12 31.95
N ALA A 119 -5.73 8.20 32.23
CA ALA A 119 -5.55 7.14 33.20
C ALA A 119 -4.28 6.28 33.04
N ARG A 120 -3.74 6.05 31.83
CA ARG A 120 -2.56 5.18 31.63
C ARG A 120 -1.74 5.40 30.36
N PHE A 121 -0.42 5.28 30.48
CA PHE A 121 0.54 5.14 29.38
C PHE A 121 0.86 3.66 29.11
N ARG A 122 1.00 3.26 27.84
CA ARG A 122 1.17 1.85 27.44
C ARG A 122 2.58 1.47 26.98
N SER A 123 3.46 2.46 26.83
CA SER A 123 4.86 2.22 26.46
C SER A 123 5.75 3.40 26.85
N VAL A 124 7.06 3.14 26.93
CA VAL A 124 8.08 4.17 27.19
C VAL A 124 7.97 5.36 26.22
N PRO A 125 7.88 5.18 24.88
CA PRO A 125 7.72 6.31 23.95
C PRO A 125 6.44 7.13 24.15
N GLU A 126 5.37 6.55 24.69
CA GLU A 126 4.16 7.33 25.00
C GLU A 126 4.38 8.25 26.20
N PHE A 127 5.21 7.83 27.16
CA PHE A 127 5.45 8.57 28.40
C PHE A 127 6.57 9.60 28.28
N ILE A 128 7.61 9.36 27.45
CA ILE A 128 8.76 10.27 27.28
C ILE A 128 8.39 11.75 27.10
N PRO A 129 7.46 12.14 26.20
CA PRO A 129 7.14 13.55 25.99
C PRO A 129 6.51 14.19 27.23
N HIS A 130 5.74 13.38 27.98
CA HIS A 130 5.09 13.81 29.22
C HIS A 130 6.11 13.93 30.35
N ALA A 131 7.03 12.97 30.44
CA ALA A 131 8.13 12.99 31.39
C ALA A 131 9.07 14.18 31.17
N VAL A 132 9.44 14.49 29.92
CA VAL A 132 10.24 15.69 29.59
C VAL A 132 9.48 16.97 29.98
N TRP A 133 8.18 17.04 29.70
CA TRP A 133 7.35 18.17 30.15
C TRP A 133 7.35 18.29 31.67
N LEU A 134 7.22 17.19 32.42
CA LEU A 134 7.27 17.16 33.89
C LEU A 134 8.60 17.65 34.47
N MET A 135 9.70 17.57 33.72
CA MET A 135 11.01 18.11 34.15
C MET A 135 11.11 19.64 34.03
N GLY A 136 10.21 20.29 33.28
CA GLY A 136 10.15 21.75 33.18
C GLY A 136 9.54 22.45 34.39
N ASP A 137 9.21 23.72 34.25
CA ASP A 137 8.47 24.52 35.25
C ASP A 137 6.94 24.48 35.06
N GLY A 138 6.47 23.89 33.95
CA GLY A 138 5.05 23.78 33.61
C GLY A 138 4.51 24.94 32.77
N SER A 139 5.35 25.90 32.34
CA SER A 139 4.93 26.97 31.43
C SER A 139 4.67 26.49 30.01
N ASP A 140 5.36 25.41 29.60
CA ASP A 140 5.24 24.83 28.27
C ASP A 140 4.01 23.92 28.12
N ILE A 141 3.50 23.82 26.88
CA ILE A 141 2.39 22.91 26.56
C ILE A 141 2.92 21.49 26.40
N CYS A 142 2.33 20.52 27.11
CA CYS A 142 2.73 19.12 26.99
C CYS A 142 2.42 18.55 25.60
N ASN A 143 3.45 18.00 24.95
CA ASN A 143 3.37 17.45 23.58
C ASN A 143 3.12 15.94 23.54
N CYS A 144 2.83 15.29 24.67
CA CYS A 144 2.50 13.86 24.65
C CYS A 144 1.19 13.61 23.87
N LYS A 145 1.02 12.39 23.34
CA LYS A 145 -0.17 12.01 22.53
C LYS A 145 -1.50 12.29 23.24
N TYR A 146 -1.49 12.33 24.57
CA TYR A 146 -2.66 12.46 25.40
C TYR A 146 -3.02 13.94 25.65
N CYS A 147 -2.05 14.75 26.03
CA CYS A 147 -2.24 16.19 26.26
C CYS A 147 -2.47 16.95 24.94
N SER A 148 -1.67 16.65 23.91
CA SER A 148 -1.76 17.31 22.60
C SER A 148 -2.88 16.74 21.71
N LYS A 149 -3.48 15.60 22.09
CA LYS A 149 -4.45 14.82 21.29
C LYS A 149 -3.94 14.45 19.89
N LYS A 150 -2.62 14.43 19.68
CA LYS A 150 -1.96 14.01 18.44
C LYS A 150 -1.73 12.49 18.43
N PRO A 151 -1.72 11.84 17.24
CA PRO A 151 -1.34 10.44 17.12
C PRO A 151 0.09 10.18 17.65
N GLN A 152 0.32 9.03 18.30
CA GLN A 152 1.64 8.68 18.86
C GLN A 152 2.77 8.73 17.83
N ARG A 153 2.47 8.42 16.56
CA ARG A 153 3.44 8.49 15.46
C ARG A 153 3.97 9.91 15.26
N GLU A 154 3.08 10.91 15.21
CA GLU A 154 3.47 12.32 15.05
C GLU A 154 4.32 12.80 16.23
N VAL A 155 3.91 12.43 17.45
CA VAL A 155 4.66 12.73 18.68
C VAL A 155 6.05 12.09 18.64
N THR A 156 6.14 10.82 18.24
CA THR A 156 7.41 10.08 18.11
C THR A 156 8.31 10.70 17.01
N SER A 157 7.75 11.10 15.87
CA SER A 157 8.48 11.78 14.79
C SER A 157 9.03 13.14 15.21
N SER A 158 8.28 13.91 16.00
CA SER A 158 8.75 15.20 16.54
C SER A 158 9.86 15.06 17.59
N ILE A 159 10.01 13.87 18.17
CA ILE A 159 10.92 13.55 19.29
C ILE A 159 12.03 12.58 18.84
N GLY A 160 12.18 12.34 17.53
CA GLY A 160 13.08 11.32 16.97
C GLY A 160 14.53 11.39 17.47
N ASN A 161 15.02 12.58 17.82
CA ASN A 161 16.36 12.77 18.39
C ASN A 161 16.51 12.28 19.86
N LEU A 162 15.42 12.19 20.63
CA LEU A 162 15.43 11.77 22.05
C LEU A 162 15.33 10.25 22.22
N LEU A 163 14.93 9.52 21.17
CA LEU A 163 14.75 8.07 21.21
C LEU A 163 16.06 7.36 20.86
N ARG A 164 17.11 7.56 21.66
CA ARG A 164 18.32 6.71 21.64
C ARG A 164 18.08 5.45 22.46
N LEU A 165 17.08 4.66 22.11
CA LEU A 165 16.94 3.34 22.73
C LEU A 165 18.15 2.49 22.34
N SER A 166 19.08 2.36 23.30
CA SER A 166 20.33 1.63 23.24
C SER A 166 20.18 0.30 22.50
N SER A 167 20.68 0.26 21.27
CA SER A 167 21.15 -0.95 20.61
C SER A 167 22.42 -1.42 21.33
N SER A 168 22.23 -2.17 22.42
CA SER A 168 23.32 -2.95 23.01
C SER A 168 23.21 -4.41 22.55
N PRO A 169 24.32 -5.01 22.08
CA PRO A 169 24.36 -6.35 21.52
C PRO A 169 24.20 -7.38 22.63
N SER A 170 23.23 -8.30 22.50
CA SER A 170 23.21 -9.48 23.37
C SER A 170 24.22 -10.51 22.84
N PRO A 171 25.14 -11.03 23.69
CA PRO A 171 26.05 -12.09 23.29
C PRO A 171 25.28 -13.39 23.02
N SER A 172 25.65 -14.02 21.92
CA SER A 172 25.25 -15.35 21.48
C SER A 172 25.53 -16.36 22.59
N ARG A 173 24.48 -17.04 23.05
CA ARG A 173 24.61 -18.21 23.92
C ARG A 173 24.56 -19.45 23.02
N PRO A 174 25.49 -20.41 23.16
CA PRO A 174 25.47 -21.62 22.34
C PRO A 174 24.27 -22.51 22.69
N PRO A 175 23.79 -23.37 21.77
CA PRO A 175 22.71 -24.30 22.06
C PRO A 175 23.18 -25.34 23.08
N ARG A 176 22.39 -25.53 24.14
CA ARG A 176 22.57 -26.65 25.08
C ARG A 176 22.06 -27.94 24.41
N PRO A 177 22.78 -29.08 24.50
CA PRO A 177 22.32 -30.34 23.93
C PRO A 177 21.04 -30.80 24.63
N LYS A 178 20.01 -31.12 23.84
CA LYS A 178 18.82 -31.82 24.36
C LYS A 178 19.17 -33.29 24.47
N THR A 179 19.25 -33.79 25.69
CA THR A 179 19.21 -35.22 25.96
C THR A 179 17.82 -35.72 25.64
N GLU A 180 17.72 -36.64 24.68
CA GLU A 180 16.49 -37.28 24.28
C GLU A 180 15.96 -38.19 25.40
N LYS A 181 14.68 -38.02 25.73
CA LYS A 181 13.88 -39.07 26.38
C LYS A 181 12.90 -39.62 25.35
N PRO A 182 12.68 -40.94 25.29
CA PRO A 182 11.89 -41.56 24.24
C PRO A 182 10.40 -41.32 24.53
N GLU A 183 9.73 -40.56 23.67
CA GLU A 183 8.29 -40.37 23.76
C GLU A 183 7.57 -40.96 22.55
N ARG A 184 6.61 -41.82 22.85
CA ARG A 184 5.83 -42.64 21.94
C ARG A 184 5.14 -41.81 20.87
N ARG A 185 5.29 -42.30 19.63
CA ARG A 185 4.59 -41.94 18.40
C ARG A 185 3.09 -41.73 18.63
N ARG A 186 2.65 -40.47 18.63
CA ARG A 186 1.29 -40.08 18.27
C ARG A 186 1.37 -39.08 17.13
N GLU A 187 0.83 -39.48 15.98
CA GLU A 187 0.77 -38.70 14.76
C GLU A 187 0.04 -37.38 15.01
N ARG A 188 0.71 -36.26 14.73
CA ARG A 188 0.11 -34.93 14.70
C ARG A 188 -0.32 -34.62 13.27
N PRO A 189 -1.48 -33.99 13.03
CA PRO A 189 -1.88 -33.58 11.69
C PRO A 189 -0.90 -32.55 11.13
N THR A 190 -0.57 -32.71 9.86
CA THR A 190 0.24 -31.80 9.05
C THR A 190 -0.31 -30.37 9.12
N ARG A 191 0.58 -29.39 9.34
CA ARG A 191 0.24 -27.98 9.20
C ARG A 191 -0.13 -27.69 7.73
N PRO A 192 -1.24 -26.97 7.45
CA PRO A 192 -1.59 -26.60 6.08
C PRO A 192 -0.53 -25.71 5.44
N SER A 193 -0.32 -25.89 4.13
CA SER A 193 0.60 -25.11 3.31
C SER A 193 0.14 -23.65 3.18
N ALA A 194 1.00 -22.77 2.65
CA ALA A 194 0.61 -21.39 2.33
C ALA A 194 -0.55 -21.33 1.32
N ALA A 195 -0.66 -22.30 0.41
CA ALA A 195 -1.75 -22.44 -0.53
C ALA A 195 -3.10 -22.74 0.18
N ASP A 196 -3.07 -23.59 1.22
CA ASP A 196 -4.27 -23.94 2.01
C ASP A 196 -4.79 -22.75 2.84
N ARG A 197 -3.92 -21.79 3.19
CA ARG A 197 -4.33 -20.54 3.84
C ARG A 197 -4.98 -19.56 2.87
N LEU A 198 -4.60 -19.59 1.59
CA LEU A 198 -5.19 -18.74 0.55
C LEU A 198 -6.61 -19.21 0.18
N ALA A 199 -6.84 -20.53 0.14
CA ALA A 199 -8.13 -21.12 -0.23
C ALA A 199 -9.28 -20.79 0.74
N ASN A 200 -8.99 -20.34 1.97
CA ASN A 200 -9.98 -20.06 3.02
C ASN A 200 -10.22 -18.56 3.30
N VAL A 201 -9.65 -17.64 2.52
CA VAL A 201 -9.96 -16.20 2.64
C VAL A 201 -11.15 -15.88 1.73
N LYS A 202 -12.29 -15.51 2.31
CA LYS A 202 -13.42 -14.96 1.55
C LYS A 202 -13.00 -13.63 0.93
N THR A 203 -12.62 -13.64 -0.34
CA THR A 203 -12.27 -12.42 -1.10
C THR A 203 -13.52 -11.56 -1.30
N TYR A 204 -13.50 -10.33 -0.77
CA TYR A 204 -14.61 -9.39 -0.93
C TYR A 204 -14.57 -8.72 -2.31
N ALA A 205 -15.68 -8.80 -3.04
CA ALA A 205 -15.94 -8.04 -4.26
C ALA A 205 -17.44 -7.71 -4.33
N ALA A 206 -17.78 -6.43 -4.52
CA ALA A 206 -19.17 -5.99 -4.61
C ALA A 206 -19.31 -4.74 -5.48
N VAL A 207 -20.47 -4.57 -6.12
CA VAL A 207 -20.87 -3.32 -6.77
C VAL A 207 -21.87 -2.60 -5.87
N GLN A 208 -21.65 -1.32 -5.63
CA GLN A 208 -22.50 -0.49 -4.77
C GLN A 208 -22.78 0.87 -5.43
N LYS A 209 -23.73 1.62 -4.88
CA LYS A 209 -23.92 3.03 -5.25
C LYS A 209 -22.71 3.84 -4.77
N THR A 210 -22.26 4.77 -5.60
CA THR A 210 -21.12 5.63 -5.29
C THR A 210 -21.35 6.38 -3.98
N VAL A 211 -20.38 6.29 -3.07
CA VAL A 211 -20.40 7.06 -1.83
C VAL A 211 -19.91 8.47 -2.12
N ASN A 212 -20.83 9.43 -2.24
CA ASN A 212 -20.48 10.85 -2.37
C ASN A 212 -19.86 11.35 -1.06
N LEU A 213 -18.54 11.40 -1.01
CA LEU A 213 -17.84 12.13 0.03
C LEU A 213 -18.11 13.63 -0.15
N PRO A 214 -18.34 14.38 0.94
CA PRO A 214 -18.36 15.83 0.87
C PRO A 214 -17.04 16.30 0.25
N LYS A 215 -17.11 17.00 -0.90
CA LYS A 215 -15.94 17.68 -1.45
C LYS A 215 -15.42 18.62 -0.35
N PRO A 216 -14.12 18.62 -0.01
CA PRO A 216 -13.60 19.65 0.88
C PRO A 216 -13.96 21.00 0.26
N SER A 217 -14.68 21.83 1.03
CA SER A 217 -15.10 23.15 0.57
C SER A 217 -13.88 23.94 0.07
N SER A 218 -14.09 24.78 -0.93
CA SER A 218 -13.09 25.72 -1.49
C SER A 218 -12.46 26.67 -0.46
N HIS A 219 -12.96 26.65 0.79
CA HIS A 219 -12.36 27.28 1.95
C HIS A 219 -12.00 26.20 2.99
N ILE A 220 -10.74 25.75 2.90
CA ILE A 220 -9.84 25.22 3.95
C ILE A 220 -10.44 24.21 4.96
N GLN A 221 -10.04 22.94 4.82
CA GLN A 221 -9.50 22.20 5.98
C GLN A 221 -7.98 22.10 5.81
N PRO A 222 -7.14 22.42 6.82
CA PRO A 222 -5.68 22.46 6.65
C PRO A 222 -4.99 21.11 6.42
N ASN A 223 -5.70 19.97 6.54
CA ASN A 223 -5.07 18.64 6.63
C ASN A 223 -5.32 17.70 5.45
N THR A 224 -5.78 18.17 4.29
CA THR A 224 -5.80 17.33 3.08
C THR A 224 -5.24 18.09 1.89
N VAL A 225 -4.00 18.55 2.04
CA VAL A 225 -3.20 18.99 0.91
C VAL A 225 -2.90 17.74 0.08
N MET A 226 -3.43 17.67 -1.14
CA MET A 226 -3.01 16.68 -2.12
C MET A 226 -1.48 16.78 -2.26
N LEU A 227 -0.78 15.67 -2.09
CA LEU A 227 0.68 15.67 -2.21
C LEU A 227 1.07 16.15 -3.62
N ILE A 228 1.98 17.12 -3.68
CA ILE A 228 2.50 17.67 -4.94
C ILE A 228 3.06 16.54 -5.81
N GLU A 229 3.78 15.60 -5.17
CA GLU A 229 4.31 14.39 -5.79
C GLU A 229 3.21 13.57 -6.50
N ARG A 230 2.13 13.25 -5.78
CA ARG A 230 0.97 12.52 -6.32
C ARG A 230 0.38 13.25 -7.54
N ASN A 231 0.13 14.55 -7.44
CA ASN A 231 -0.42 15.33 -8.55
C ASN A 231 0.50 15.30 -9.78
N ASN A 232 1.81 15.44 -9.59
CA ASN A 232 2.77 15.42 -10.69
C ASN A 232 2.82 14.04 -11.36
N GLN A 233 2.90 12.96 -10.57
CA GLN A 233 2.98 11.59 -11.07
C GLN A 233 1.69 11.14 -11.78
N LEU A 234 0.52 11.58 -11.32
CA LEU A 234 -0.76 11.31 -12.02
C LEU A 234 -0.82 12.05 -13.36
N ARG A 235 -0.45 13.35 -13.39
CA ARG A 235 -0.41 14.11 -14.66
C ARG A 235 0.54 13.51 -15.67
N ASP A 236 1.69 13.02 -15.19
CA ASP A 236 2.69 12.36 -16.01
C ASP A 236 2.15 11.06 -16.64
N ALA A 237 1.43 10.25 -15.87
CA ALA A 237 0.79 9.03 -16.36
C ALA A 237 -0.33 9.30 -17.39
N CYS A 238 -0.99 10.45 -17.29
CA CYS A 238 -2.08 10.87 -18.18
C CYS A 238 -1.61 11.54 -19.48
N ARG A 239 -0.30 11.81 -19.65
CA ARG A 239 0.18 12.53 -20.84
C ARG A 239 -0.08 11.71 -22.11
N PRO A 240 -0.50 12.35 -23.22
CA PRO A 240 -0.58 11.69 -24.50
C PRO A 240 0.79 11.09 -24.90
N ILE A 241 0.77 9.89 -25.49
CA ILE A 241 1.97 9.26 -26.02
C ILE A 241 2.35 10.00 -27.30
N ILE A 242 3.46 10.76 -27.25
CA ILE A 242 4.03 11.43 -28.42
C ILE A 242 4.99 10.44 -29.10
N SER A 243 4.89 10.29 -30.41
CA SER A 243 5.78 9.43 -31.19
C SER A 243 7.25 9.76 -30.90
N GLY A 244 8.04 8.75 -30.52
CA GLY A 244 9.46 8.90 -30.18
C GLY A 244 9.73 9.36 -28.74
N SER A 245 8.71 9.64 -27.93
CA SER A 245 8.86 9.90 -26.49
C SER A 245 8.52 8.66 -25.67
N ILE A 246 9.25 8.45 -24.56
CA ILE A 246 8.94 7.41 -23.59
C ILE A 246 8.01 8.02 -22.54
N PRO A 247 6.84 7.41 -22.28
CA PRO A 247 5.94 7.95 -21.29
C PRO A 247 6.48 7.78 -19.85
N HIS A 248 6.09 8.71 -18.97
CA HIS A 248 6.65 8.84 -17.64
C HIS A 248 5.84 8.03 -16.61
N TRP A 249 6.07 6.71 -16.54
CA TRP A 249 5.34 5.84 -15.61
C TRP A 249 6.03 5.62 -14.25
N LEU A 250 7.37 5.69 -14.24
CA LEU A 250 8.19 5.29 -13.12
C LEU A 250 8.20 6.34 -12.01
N ARG A 251 8.23 5.88 -10.75
CA ARG A 251 8.14 6.72 -9.55
C ARG A 251 9.29 6.48 -8.58
N ASP A 252 9.61 7.49 -7.79
CA ASP A 252 10.64 7.41 -6.75
C ASP A 252 10.31 6.28 -5.76
N GLY A 253 11.31 5.48 -5.43
CA GLY A 253 11.24 4.30 -4.57
C GLY A 253 10.82 2.99 -5.25
N GLU A 254 10.49 3.01 -6.55
CA GLU A 254 10.07 1.81 -7.29
C GLU A 254 11.23 0.87 -7.60
N LEU A 255 10.91 -0.42 -7.63
CA LEU A 255 11.84 -1.46 -8.10
C LEU A 255 11.74 -1.56 -9.62
N VAL A 256 12.87 -1.50 -10.29
CA VAL A 256 13.00 -1.47 -11.75
C VAL A 256 14.14 -2.36 -12.23
N TRP A 257 14.17 -2.61 -13.54
CA TRP A 257 15.33 -3.16 -14.24
C TRP A 257 16.06 -2.06 -14.98
N CYS A 258 17.38 -2.02 -14.81
CA CYS A 258 18.26 -1.02 -15.40
C CYS A 258 19.23 -1.68 -16.38
N MET A 259 19.30 -1.18 -17.61
CA MET A 259 20.22 -1.70 -18.62
C MET A 259 21.65 -1.34 -18.28
N LEU A 260 22.53 -2.34 -18.31
CA LEU A 260 23.98 -2.16 -18.17
C LEU A 260 24.54 -1.55 -19.46
N ASP A 261 25.55 -0.69 -19.34
CA ASP A 261 26.22 -0.11 -20.51
C ASP A 261 26.91 -1.20 -21.36
N ASN A 262 27.58 -2.12 -20.68
CA ASN A 262 28.17 -3.33 -21.26
C ASN A 262 27.48 -4.56 -20.65
N PRO A 263 26.78 -5.40 -21.44
CA PRO A 263 26.27 -6.67 -20.96
C PRO A 263 27.39 -7.54 -20.40
N ILE A 264 27.18 -8.15 -19.23
CA ILE A 264 28.17 -9.06 -18.64
C ILE A 264 28.00 -10.43 -19.31
N THR A 265 28.94 -10.75 -20.20
CA THR A 265 28.91 -11.94 -21.06
C THR A 265 29.68 -13.11 -20.45
N ARG A 266 29.28 -14.32 -20.84
CA ARG A 266 29.95 -15.55 -20.42
C ARG A 266 31.26 -15.73 -21.19
N ALA A 267 32.28 -16.27 -20.50
CA ALA A 267 33.61 -16.49 -21.10
C ALA A 267 33.64 -17.58 -22.18
N ASP A 268 32.67 -18.50 -22.18
CA ASP A 268 32.58 -19.59 -23.16
C ASP A 268 31.81 -19.21 -24.45
N GLY A 269 31.36 -17.96 -24.57
CA GLY A 269 30.65 -17.47 -25.75
C GLY A 269 29.18 -17.91 -25.83
N GLY A 270 28.57 -18.35 -24.73
CA GLY A 270 27.11 -18.55 -24.68
C GLY A 270 26.33 -17.26 -24.99
N ASP A 271 25.15 -17.41 -25.62
CA ASP A 271 24.29 -16.29 -26.06
C ASP A 271 23.72 -15.45 -24.89
N ASP A 272 23.71 -16.01 -23.68
CA ASP A 272 23.09 -15.41 -22.51
C ASP A 272 24.06 -14.52 -21.73
N SER A 273 23.61 -13.30 -21.43
CA SER A 273 24.37 -12.27 -20.72
C SER A 273 23.47 -11.55 -19.72
N ILE A 274 24.07 -11.08 -18.62
CA ILE A 274 23.37 -10.19 -17.69
C ILE A 274 23.30 -8.82 -18.37
N ARG A 275 22.14 -8.47 -18.89
CA ARG A 275 21.87 -7.19 -19.59
C ARG A 275 21.21 -6.15 -18.70
N LEU A 276 20.46 -6.62 -17.71
CA LEU A 276 19.63 -5.80 -16.84
C LEU A 276 19.93 -6.13 -15.37
N TRP A 277 20.06 -5.08 -14.55
CA TRP A 277 20.29 -5.20 -13.12
C TRP A 277 19.10 -4.61 -12.34
N PRO A 278 18.64 -5.27 -11.26
CA PRO A 278 17.51 -4.75 -10.50
C PRO A 278 17.97 -3.59 -9.59
N ALA A 279 17.18 -2.52 -9.57
CA ALA A 279 17.52 -1.28 -8.86
C ALA A 279 16.29 -0.62 -8.25
N ILE A 280 16.51 0.26 -7.27
CA ILE A 280 15.48 1.14 -6.71
C ILE A 280 15.68 2.55 -7.27
N ILE A 281 14.60 3.20 -7.68
CA ILE A 281 14.67 4.62 -8.10
C ILE A 281 14.83 5.49 -6.85
N ASP A 282 15.88 6.30 -6.82
CA ASP A 282 16.10 7.29 -5.76
C ASP A 282 15.42 8.62 -6.10
N GLU A 283 15.61 9.09 -7.33
CA GLU A 283 15.23 10.43 -7.76
C GLU A 283 14.99 10.48 -9.27
N ARG A 284 13.97 11.21 -9.69
CA ARG A 284 13.68 11.53 -11.10
C ARG A 284 14.05 12.97 -11.45
N LYS A 285 14.75 13.17 -12.57
CA LYS A 285 15.15 14.48 -13.10
C LYS A 285 14.70 14.66 -14.55
N LEU A 286 14.14 15.83 -14.83
CA LEU A 286 13.83 16.24 -16.19
C LEU A 286 15.05 16.94 -16.79
N ARG A 287 15.53 16.45 -17.95
CA ARG A 287 16.63 17.03 -18.70
C ARG A 287 16.13 17.64 -19.99
N ILE A 288 16.76 18.74 -20.39
CA ILE A 288 16.53 19.40 -21.67
C ILE A 288 17.91 19.50 -22.33
N GLU A 289 18.06 18.88 -23.49
CA GLU A 289 19.28 18.91 -24.28
C GLU A 289 19.04 19.76 -25.54
N GLN A 290 19.88 20.76 -25.73
CA GLN A 290 19.92 21.57 -26.94
C GLN A 290 21.03 21.02 -27.83
N THR A 291 20.68 20.34 -28.92
CA THR A 291 21.67 19.89 -29.89
C THR A 291 21.90 21.01 -30.90
N MET A 292 23.12 21.56 -30.96
CA MET A 292 23.52 22.41 -32.09
C MET A 292 23.97 21.50 -33.23
N ASN A 293 23.28 21.53 -34.37
CA ASN A 293 23.76 20.84 -35.56
C ASN A 293 24.97 21.58 -36.15
N ASN A 294 25.89 20.84 -36.79
CA ASN A 294 27.09 21.37 -37.47
C ASN A 294 26.81 22.44 -38.57
N PHE A 295 25.54 22.72 -38.86
CA PHE A 295 25.08 23.71 -39.82
C PHE A 295 24.46 24.98 -39.19
N ASN A 296 24.61 25.20 -37.88
CA ASN A 296 23.99 26.33 -37.15
C ASN A 296 22.45 26.40 -37.27
N GLU A 297 21.78 25.29 -37.57
CA GLU A 297 20.33 25.18 -37.46
C GLU A 297 19.97 24.79 -36.02
N GLU A 298 19.18 25.63 -35.33
CA GLU A 298 18.65 25.32 -34.00
C GLU A 298 17.77 24.07 -34.10
N SER A 299 18.25 22.93 -33.60
CA SER A 299 17.38 21.77 -33.42
C SER A 299 16.44 22.02 -32.24
N LEU A 300 15.19 21.54 -32.35
CA LEU A 300 14.24 21.65 -31.24
C LEU A 300 14.82 21.00 -29.99
N PRO A 301 14.76 21.66 -28.82
CA PRO A 301 15.31 21.12 -27.59
C PRO A 301 14.66 19.77 -27.27
N ARG A 302 15.51 18.74 -27.11
CA ARG A 302 15.07 17.40 -26.76
C ARG A 302 14.89 17.31 -25.25
N GLN A 303 13.66 17.13 -24.80
CA GLN A 303 13.34 16.89 -23.40
C GLN A 303 13.28 15.38 -23.14
N TYR A 304 14.01 14.89 -22.14
CA TYR A 304 13.98 13.50 -21.69
C TYR A 304 14.11 13.40 -20.17
N THR A 305 13.76 12.25 -19.60
CA THR A 305 13.85 12.04 -18.15
C THR A 305 15.02 11.13 -17.82
N THR A 306 15.80 11.51 -16.81
CA THR A 306 16.81 10.66 -16.18
C THR A 306 16.38 10.27 -14.78
N TYR A 307 16.83 9.10 -14.35
CA TYR A 307 16.58 8.56 -13.03
C TYR A 307 17.92 8.25 -12.37
N LYS A 308 18.07 8.74 -11.15
CA LYS A 308 19.08 8.23 -10.24
C LYS A 308 18.54 6.93 -9.65
N VAL A 309 19.26 5.85 -9.82
CA VAL A 309 18.87 4.51 -9.36
C VAL A 309 19.96 3.92 -8.47
N GLN A 310 19.57 3.19 -7.43
CA GLN A 310 20.46 2.42 -6.58
C GLN A 310 20.39 0.94 -6.96
N PHE A 311 21.47 0.38 -7.47
CA PHE A 311 21.56 -1.03 -7.84
C PHE A 311 21.55 -1.89 -6.58
N LEU A 312 20.73 -2.93 -6.57
CA LEU A 312 20.60 -3.83 -5.44
C LEU A 312 21.88 -4.66 -5.24
N ALA A 313 22.13 -5.02 -3.97
CA ALA A 313 23.28 -5.79 -3.48
C ALA A 313 24.69 -5.13 -3.56
N VAL A 314 24.90 -4.15 -4.44
CA VAL A 314 26.23 -3.58 -4.71
C VAL A 314 26.48 -2.19 -4.12
N GLU A 315 25.47 -1.57 -3.50
CA GLU A 315 25.54 -0.22 -2.91
C GLU A 315 26.05 0.87 -3.90
N ARG A 316 25.78 0.69 -5.20
CA ARG A 316 26.14 1.66 -6.27
C ARG A 316 24.91 2.40 -6.77
N SER A 317 25.10 3.66 -7.16
CA SER A 317 24.06 4.48 -7.79
C SER A 317 24.50 4.97 -9.16
N TYR A 318 23.57 4.99 -10.12
CA TYR A 318 23.79 5.42 -11.49
C TYR A 318 22.70 6.41 -11.93
N GLU A 319 23.00 7.29 -12.88
CA GLU A 319 22.00 8.13 -13.54
C GLU A 319 21.75 7.57 -14.94
N LEU A 320 20.52 7.12 -15.19
CA LEU A 320 20.13 6.45 -16.43
C LEU A 320 18.93 7.16 -17.08
N PRO A 321 18.86 7.27 -18.41
CA PRO A 321 17.68 7.80 -19.08
C PRO A 321 16.53 6.79 -19.03
N ASP A 322 15.30 7.27 -19.20
CA ASP A 322 14.06 6.48 -19.33
C ASP A 322 14.20 5.30 -20.32
N SER A 323 14.90 5.48 -21.44
CA SER A 323 15.15 4.43 -22.43
C SER A 323 15.95 3.22 -21.94
N LYS A 324 16.64 3.34 -20.80
CA LYS A 324 17.45 2.28 -20.18
C LYS A 324 16.79 1.67 -18.95
N ILE A 325 15.54 2.01 -18.63
CA ILE A 325 14.87 1.55 -17.41
C ILE A 325 13.46 1.05 -17.73
N ILE A 326 13.10 -0.12 -17.20
CA ILE A 326 11.75 -0.67 -17.32
C ILE A 326 11.18 -1.10 -15.96
N PRO A 327 9.85 -1.14 -15.80
CA PRO A 327 9.22 -1.66 -14.59
C PRO A 327 9.69 -3.08 -14.28
N HIS A 328 9.81 -3.43 -12.99
CA HIS A 328 10.25 -4.77 -12.58
C HIS A 328 9.44 -5.92 -13.22
N GLN A 329 8.14 -5.70 -13.45
CA GLN A 329 7.24 -6.67 -14.07
C GLN A 329 7.46 -6.90 -15.58
N ALA A 330 8.29 -6.09 -16.24
CA ALA A 330 8.48 -6.11 -17.69
C ALA A 330 9.67 -6.97 -18.15
N TYR A 331 10.36 -7.67 -17.24
CA TYR A 331 11.48 -8.52 -17.59
C TYR A 331 11.59 -9.73 -16.66
N PHE A 332 11.98 -10.85 -17.24
CA PHE A 332 12.36 -12.06 -16.54
C PHE A 332 13.81 -12.39 -16.84
N VAL A 333 14.52 -12.88 -15.83
CA VAL A 333 15.89 -13.37 -15.98
C VAL A 333 15.85 -14.66 -16.79
N PRO A 334 16.68 -14.81 -17.84
CA PRO A 334 16.78 -16.04 -18.61
C PRO A 334 17.07 -17.27 -17.74
N ASP A 335 16.37 -18.38 -18.01
CA ASP A 335 16.51 -19.64 -17.25
C ASP A 335 17.92 -20.23 -17.28
N SER A 336 18.69 -19.94 -18.33
CA SER A 336 20.11 -20.31 -18.41
C SER A 336 20.96 -19.64 -17.35
N ILE A 337 20.75 -18.36 -17.08
CA ILE A 337 21.45 -17.63 -16.01
C ILE A 337 21.05 -18.19 -14.65
N LEU A 338 19.76 -18.48 -14.44
CA LEU A 338 19.28 -19.10 -13.20
C LEU A 338 19.87 -20.50 -12.98
N ARG A 339 19.93 -21.32 -14.03
CA ARG A 339 20.56 -22.66 -13.96
C ARG A 339 22.03 -22.58 -13.63
N GLU A 340 22.75 -21.60 -14.18
CA GLU A 340 24.16 -21.39 -13.86
C GLU A 340 24.36 -21.01 -12.39
N MET A 341 23.51 -20.14 -11.82
CA MET A 341 23.56 -19.85 -10.38
C MET A 341 23.41 -21.14 -9.55
N VAL A 342 22.45 -21.99 -9.90
CA VAL A 342 22.19 -23.23 -9.17
C VAL A 342 23.33 -24.24 -9.33
N SER A 343 23.97 -24.32 -10.50
CA SER A 343 25.05 -25.28 -10.77
C SER A 343 26.38 -24.97 -10.06
N ARG A 344 26.62 -23.71 -9.66
CA ARG A 344 27.84 -23.32 -8.94
C ARG A 344 28.05 -24.12 -7.67
N SER A 345 29.30 -24.41 -7.36
CA SER A 345 29.70 -25.04 -6.10
C SER A 345 29.55 -24.06 -4.93
N VAL A 346 29.38 -24.58 -3.70
CA VAL A 346 29.14 -23.74 -2.52
C VAL A 346 30.31 -22.80 -2.23
N ASP A 347 31.54 -23.22 -2.52
CA ASP A 347 32.76 -22.46 -2.18
C ASP A 347 33.02 -21.27 -3.10
N GLU A 348 32.32 -21.19 -4.23
CA GLU A 348 32.38 -20.07 -5.16
C GLU A 348 31.53 -18.86 -4.73
N TRP A 349 30.67 -19.03 -3.71
CA TRP A 349 29.78 -17.98 -3.24
C TRP A 349 30.45 -17.11 -2.18
N ASP A 350 30.73 -15.85 -2.52
CA ASP A 350 31.34 -14.87 -1.60
C ASP A 350 30.36 -13.77 -1.19
N LEU A 351 29.65 -14.00 -0.08
CA LEU A 351 28.63 -13.08 0.46
C LEU A 351 29.21 -12.01 1.40
N ARG A 352 30.54 -11.86 1.47
CA ARG A 352 31.16 -10.82 2.30
C ARG A 352 30.76 -9.44 1.77
N ARG A 353 30.31 -8.58 2.68
CA ARG A 353 29.85 -7.22 2.33
C ARG A 353 30.90 -6.45 1.54
N GLU A 354 32.16 -6.52 1.96
CA GLU A 354 33.29 -5.85 1.31
C GLU A 354 33.42 -6.21 -0.18
N LYS A 355 33.20 -7.48 -0.52
CA LYS A 355 33.25 -7.98 -1.90
C LYS A 355 32.04 -7.54 -2.71
N LEU A 356 30.85 -7.64 -2.13
CA LEU A 356 29.60 -7.21 -2.74
C LEU A 356 29.61 -5.71 -3.06
N THR A 357 30.07 -4.87 -2.13
CA THR A 357 30.13 -3.40 -2.33
C THR A 357 31.28 -2.95 -3.23
N ALA A 358 32.34 -3.76 -3.33
CA ALA A 358 33.45 -3.47 -4.23
C ALA A 358 33.09 -3.75 -5.70
N PHE A 359 32.18 -4.69 -5.96
CA PHE A 359 31.72 -5.02 -7.30
C PHE A 359 31.02 -3.82 -7.96
N ASP A 360 31.40 -3.53 -9.21
CA ASP A 360 30.83 -2.46 -10.02
C ASP A 360 30.26 -3.06 -11.32
N PRO A 361 28.92 -3.15 -11.46
CA PRO A 361 28.29 -3.65 -12.67
C PRO A 361 28.49 -2.77 -13.92
N CYS A 362 28.88 -1.50 -13.74
CA CYS A 362 29.11 -0.53 -14.82
C CYS A 362 30.39 0.24 -14.54
N PRO A 363 31.56 -0.41 -14.62
CA PRO A 363 32.83 0.22 -14.28
C PRO A 363 33.13 1.41 -15.21
N PRO A 364 33.85 2.44 -14.73
CA PRO A 364 34.21 3.59 -15.57
C PRO A 364 35.14 3.16 -16.72
N PRO A 365 35.17 3.92 -17.83
CA PRO A 365 36.07 3.63 -18.95
C PRO A 365 37.52 3.47 -18.51
N GLY A 366 38.15 2.35 -18.90
CA GLY A 366 39.55 2.02 -18.56
C GLY A 366 39.73 1.20 -17.28
N ALA A 367 38.68 0.98 -16.49
CA ALA A 367 38.69 -0.03 -15.43
C ALA A 367 38.46 -1.45 -16.00
N PRO A 368 38.90 -2.52 -15.31
CA PRO A 368 38.64 -3.89 -15.75
C PRO A 368 37.14 -4.19 -15.84
N GLU A 369 36.70 -4.81 -16.93
CA GLU A 369 35.31 -5.24 -17.06
C GLU A 369 34.98 -6.39 -16.10
N PRO A 370 33.78 -6.39 -15.49
CA PRO A 370 33.37 -7.47 -14.60
C PRO A 370 33.24 -8.77 -15.36
N THR A 371 33.74 -9.86 -14.79
CA THR A 371 33.52 -11.19 -15.36
C THR A 371 32.14 -11.71 -14.97
N PHE A 372 31.58 -12.62 -15.78
CA PHE A 372 30.32 -13.28 -15.46
C PHE A 372 30.38 -13.99 -14.08
N SER A 373 31.48 -14.68 -13.79
CA SER A 373 31.65 -15.41 -12.52
C SER A 373 31.62 -14.47 -11.30
N ASP A 374 32.28 -13.30 -11.40
CA ASP A 374 32.28 -12.31 -10.32
C ASP A 374 30.90 -11.67 -10.13
N ALA A 375 30.12 -11.52 -11.20
CA ALA A 375 28.80 -10.90 -11.18
C ALA A 375 27.71 -11.78 -10.55
N LEU A 376 27.82 -13.11 -10.65
CA LEU A 376 26.74 -14.02 -10.27
C LEU A 376 26.34 -13.93 -8.79
N THR A 377 27.30 -13.78 -7.87
CA THR A 377 27.00 -13.67 -6.43
C THR A 377 26.22 -12.39 -6.09
N PRO A 378 26.70 -11.18 -6.42
CA PRO A 378 25.94 -9.96 -6.18
C PRO A 378 24.64 -9.93 -6.98
N PHE A 379 24.61 -10.47 -8.20
CA PHE A 379 23.39 -10.53 -9.01
C PHE A 379 22.34 -11.44 -8.38
N ALA A 380 22.69 -12.65 -7.93
CA ALA A 380 21.76 -13.55 -7.25
C ALA A 380 21.19 -12.94 -5.96
N LEU A 381 22.02 -12.26 -5.15
CA LEU A 381 21.54 -11.53 -3.99
C LEU A 381 20.58 -10.41 -4.41
N ALA A 382 20.90 -9.65 -5.46
CA ALA A 382 20.06 -8.59 -5.99
C ALA A 382 18.67 -9.13 -6.43
N LEU A 383 18.64 -10.29 -7.11
CA LEU A 383 17.40 -10.99 -7.49
C LEU A 383 16.59 -11.43 -6.27
N GLN A 384 17.27 -11.96 -5.24
CA GLN A 384 16.59 -12.40 -4.02
C GLN A 384 15.99 -11.21 -3.24
N ILE A 385 16.69 -10.06 -3.21
CA ILE A 385 16.17 -8.82 -2.64
C ILE A 385 14.94 -8.34 -3.41
N ALA A 386 15.04 -8.30 -4.75
CA ALA A 386 13.94 -7.90 -5.63
C ALA A 386 12.69 -8.79 -5.44
N SER A 387 12.89 -10.11 -5.37
CA SER A 387 11.84 -11.10 -5.09
C SER A 387 11.18 -10.88 -3.72
N GLY A 388 11.98 -10.73 -2.66
CA GLY A 388 11.48 -10.44 -1.31
C GLY A 388 10.69 -9.13 -1.25
N LEU A 389 11.16 -8.09 -1.93
CA LEU A 389 10.51 -6.79 -1.98
C LEU A 389 9.15 -6.85 -2.70
N CYS A 390 9.04 -7.63 -3.77
CA CYS A 390 7.76 -7.90 -4.45
C CYS A 390 6.74 -8.62 -3.56
N GLY A 391 7.20 -9.35 -2.54
CA GLY A 391 6.34 -10.03 -1.56
C GLY A 391 5.70 -9.11 -0.50
N TYR A 392 6.04 -7.82 -0.49
CA TYR A 392 5.61 -6.87 0.52
C TYR A 392 4.66 -5.80 0.01
N TRP A 393 3.85 -5.23 0.92
CA TRP A 393 3.04 -4.05 0.64
C TRP A 393 2.89 -3.16 1.88
N CYS A 394 2.58 -1.88 1.67
CA CYS A 394 2.24 -0.96 2.75
C CYS A 394 1.29 0.15 2.29
N LEU A 395 0.58 0.76 3.24
CA LEU A 395 -0.29 1.92 2.99
C LEU A 395 0.47 3.20 3.31
N SER A 396 0.10 4.30 2.67
CA SER A 396 0.73 5.60 2.87
C SER A 396 -0.29 6.74 2.86
N ASP A 397 0.14 7.89 3.38
CA ASP A 397 -0.62 9.14 3.25
C ASP A 397 -2.03 9.01 3.86
N GLU A 398 -2.05 8.54 5.11
CA GLU A 398 -3.25 8.32 5.91
C GLU A 398 -3.99 9.63 6.17
N TRP A 399 -5.31 9.61 6.06
CA TRP A 399 -6.19 10.73 6.38
C TRP A 399 -7.55 10.24 6.88
N GLU A 400 -8.27 11.10 7.59
CA GLU A 400 -9.59 10.78 8.15
C GLU A 400 -10.72 11.39 7.33
N ALA A 401 -11.61 10.55 6.81
CA ALA A 401 -12.81 10.96 6.10
C ALA A 401 -14.02 11.00 7.03
N LYS A 402 -14.77 12.11 7.03
CA LYS A 402 -16.07 12.21 7.73
C LYS A 402 -17.20 11.85 6.75
N LEU A 403 -17.79 10.69 6.96
CA LEU A 403 -18.91 10.17 6.17
C LEU A 403 -20.23 10.52 6.84
N PRO A 404 -21.21 11.09 6.13
CA PRO A 404 -22.57 11.23 6.67
C PRO A 404 -23.20 9.85 6.81
N LEU A 405 -23.69 9.51 8.00
CA LEU A 405 -24.49 8.30 8.19
C LEU A 405 -25.87 8.52 7.54
N PRO A 406 -26.41 7.55 6.79
CA PRO A 406 -27.78 7.63 6.32
C PRO A 406 -28.69 7.78 7.53
N GLN A 407 -29.47 8.87 7.58
CA GLN A 407 -30.49 9.01 8.61
C GLN A 407 -31.52 7.89 8.42
N PRO A 408 -31.93 7.18 9.48
CA PRO A 408 -33.05 6.27 9.37
C PRO A 408 -34.23 7.09 8.85
N MET A 409 -34.79 6.68 7.71
CA MET A 409 -36.01 7.32 7.20
C MET A 409 -37.05 7.29 8.33
N PRO A 410 -37.78 8.40 8.58
CA PRO A 410 -38.88 8.37 9.52
C PRO A 410 -39.79 7.22 9.09
N LEU A 411 -40.01 6.25 9.98
CA LEU A 411 -41.08 5.27 9.79
C LEU A 411 -42.35 6.07 9.49
N PRO A 412 -43.16 5.69 8.47
CA PRO A 412 -44.46 6.31 8.28
C PRO A 412 -45.18 6.26 9.63
N ALA A 413 -45.63 7.41 10.12
CA ALA A 413 -46.36 7.47 11.38
C ALA A 413 -47.48 6.42 11.35
N PRO A 414 -47.71 5.65 12.42
CA PRO A 414 -48.85 4.75 12.46
C PRO A 414 -50.09 5.59 12.18
N VAL A 415 -50.81 5.23 11.12
CA VAL A 415 -52.10 5.83 10.77
C VAL A 415 -53.00 5.61 11.97
N ARG A 416 -53.15 6.65 12.81
CA ARG A 416 -54.20 6.66 13.82
C ARG A 416 -55.53 6.69 13.06
N PRO A 417 -56.48 5.80 13.36
CA PRO A 417 -57.82 5.91 12.79
C PRO A 417 -58.39 7.27 13.16
N ALA A 418 -58.82 8.03 12.14
CA ALA A 418 -59.39 9.35 12.32
C ALA A 418 -60.69 9.25 13.15
N PRO A 419 -60.94 10.16 14.11
CA PRO A 419 -62.26 10.30 14.70
C PRO A 419 -63.28 10.77 13.64
N PRO A 420 -64.55 10.39 13.76
CA PRO A 420 -65.57 10.68 12.75
C PRO A 420 -65.78 12.19 12.57
N ALA A 421 -65.89 12.61 11.31
CA ALA A 421 -66.10 13.99 10.91
C ALA A 421 -67.39 14.56 11.53
N SER A 422 -67.25 15.59 12.37
CA SER A 422 -68.36 16.39 12.89
C SER A 422 -68.57 17.60 11.98
N SER A 423 -69.23 17.39 10.84
CA SER A 423 -70.12 18.32 10.12
C SER A 423 -70.04 18.14 8.59
N LEU A 424 -71.21 18.30 7.95
CA LEU A 424 -71.41 18.24 6.51
C LEU A 424 -70.61 19.33 5.76
N SER A 425 -70.30 20.44 6.43
CA SER A 425 -69.53 21.56 5.88
C SER A 425 -68.07 21.20 5.60
N SER A 426 -67.44 20.36 6.44
CA SER A 426 -66.06 19.90 6.25
C SER A 426 -65.92 18.87 5.12
N ALA A 427 -67.00 18.21 4.69
CA ALA A 427 -67.00 17.26 3.58
C ALA A 427 -67.08 17.95 2.20
N ILE A 428 -67.65 19.16 2.12
CA ILE A 428 -67.82 19.92 0.87
C ILE A 428 -66.52 20.66 0.51
N GLU A 429 -65.80 21.21 1.50
CA GLU A 429 -64.50 21.86 1.26
C GLU A 429 -63.41 20.88 0.81
N PHE A 430 -63.45 19.64 1.31
CA PHE A 430 -62.46 18.61 0.96
C PHE A 430 -62.67 18.00 -0.44
N ALA A 431 -63.90 18.06 -0.97
CA ALA A 431 -64.22 17.58 -2.32
C ALA A 431 -63.85 18.58 -3.43
N GLY A 432 -63.76 19.88 -3.10
CA GLY A 432 -63.38 20.93 -4.06
C GLY A 432 -61.88 21.07 -4.32
N ALA A 433 -61.03 20.65 -3.37
CA ALA A 433 -59.59 20.91 -3.42
C ALA A 433 -58.76 19.93 -4.29
N ASN A 434 -59.35 18.81 -4.76
CA ASN A 434 -58.63 17.75 -5.47
C ASN A 434 -58.79 17.73 -7.00
N ASN A 435 -59.42 18.74 -7.61
CA ASN A 435 -59.74 18.74 -9.05
C ASN A 435 -59.09 19.87 -9.89
N PHE A 436 -57.93 20.42 -9.51
CA PHE A 436 -57.16 21.29 -10.42
C PHE A 436 -55.66 21.01 -10.38
N ALA A 437 -55.27 19.96 -11.09
CA ALA A 437 -53.95 19.88 -11.72
C ALA A 437 -54.13 20.25 -13.20
N GLY A 438 -53.40 21.24 -13.70
CA GLY A 438 -53.19 21.41 -15.15
C GLY A 438 -53.21 22.84 -15.68
N ALA A 439 -52.06 23.24 -16.24
CA ALA A 439 -51.88 24.16 -17.37
C ALA A 439 -51.85 25.70 -17.12
N ASN A 440 -50.64 26.22 -17.40
CA ASN A 440 -50.29 27.40 -18.21
C ASN A 440 -50.74 28.84 -17.84
N ASN A 441 -49.70 29.61 -17.48
CA ASN A 441 -49.17 30.80 -18.14
C ASN A 441 -49.96 32.14 -18.14
N ALA A 442 -49.16 33.21 -18.02
CA ALA A 442 -49.40 34.63 -18.29
C ALA A 442 -50.12 35.50 -17.23
N ASN A 443 -49.29 36.23 -16.48
CA ASN A 443 -49.21 37.70 -16.40
C ASN A 443 -50.50 38.52 -16.19
N VAL A 444 -50.57 39.27 -15.08
CA VAL A 444 -50.84 40.74 -14.99
C VAL A 444 -50.82 41.15 -13.52
N GLY A 445 -50.20 42.29 -13.23
CA GLY A 445 -49.76 42.71 -11.90
C GLY A 445 -50.79 43.37 -10.97
N GLY A 446 -50.31 43.70 -9.77
CA GLY A 446 -51.04 44.44 -8.75
C GLY A 446 -50.29 44.41 -7.41
N SER A 447 -49.42 45.41 -7.19
CA SER A 447 -48.68 45.64 -5.94
C SER A 447 -49.60 46.20 -4.85
N ILE A 448 -49.66 45.56 -3.67
CA ILE A 448 -49.87 46.23 -2.37
C ILE A 448 -49.11 45.47 -1.28
N SER A 449 -48.33 46.23 -0.52
CA SER A 449 -47.46 45.81 0.58
C SER A 449 -48.21 45.49 1.87
N SER A 450 -47.94 44.32 2.46
CA SER A 450 -48.02 44.11 3.92
C SER A 450 -47.22 42.85 4.27
N GLY A 451 -46.05 43.03 4.89
CA GLY A 451 -45.11 41.94 5.16
C GLY A 451 -45.57 40.99 6.28
N PRO A 452 -45.26 39.69 6.16
CA PRO A 452 -45.17 38.80 7.31
C PRO A 452 -43.71 38.49 7.64
N ARG A 453 -43.40 38.48 8.94
CA ARG A 453 -42.13 38.05 9.52
C ARG A 453 -41.79 36.62 9.06
N ASN A 454 -40.65 36.46 8.39
CA ASN A 454 -40.09 35.13 8.13
C ASN A 454 -39.77 34.45 9.48
N PRO A 455 -40.28 33.24 9.75
CA PRO A 455 -39.72 32.41 10.81
C PRO A 455 -38.29 32.01 10.39
N THR A 456 -37.35 32.27 11.29
CA THR A 456 -35.96 31.83 11.16
C THR A 456 -35.95 30.30 10.97
N PRO A 457 -35.24 29.74 9.97
CA PRO A 457 -35.13 28.29 9.85
C PRO A 457 -34.41 27.77 11.10
N LEU A 458 -35.06 26.85 11.82
CA LEU A 458 -34.38 26.06 12.84
C LEU A 458 -33.17 25.37 12.20
N PRO A 459 -32.00 25.34 12.85
CA PRO A 459 -30.84 24.66 12.31
C PRO A 459 -31.18 23.18 12.06
N PRO A 460 -30.76 22.61 10.92
CA PRO A 460 -31.02 21.20 10.65
C PRO A 460 -30.42 20.35 11.78
N PRO A 461 -31.08 19.24 12.17
CA PRO A 461 -30.57 18.37 13.22
C PRO A 461 -29.16 17.89 12.85
N PRO A 462 -28.24 17.77 13.82
CA PRO A 462 -26.85 17.40 13.55
C PRO A 462 -26.80 16.05 12.84
N THR A 463 -26.33 16.04 11.59
CA THR A 463 -26.09 14.82 10.81
C THR A 463 -25.05 13.99 11.55
N LYS A 464 -25.43 12.78 11.99
CA LYS A 464 -24.45 11.87 12.60
C LYS A 464 -23.41 11.52 11.53
N THR A 465 -22.14 11.84 11.79
CA THR A 465 -21.02 11.52 10.91
C THR A 465 -20.21 10.36 11.48
N ALA A 466 -19.86 9.38 10.64
CA ALA A 466 -18.88 8.36 10.97
C ALA A 466 -17.50 8.76 10.42
N THR A 467 -16.44 8.54 11.21
CA THR A 467 -15.07 8.75 10.74
C THR A 467 -14.52 7.44 10.17
N GLN A 468 -13.91 7.49 8.99
CA GLN A 468 -13.24 6.35 8.36
C GLN A 468 -11.79 6.72 8.00
N THR A 469 -10.84 5.85 8.36
CA THR A 469 -9.43 5.99 7.95
C THR A 469 -9.27 5.63 6.47
N ARG A 470 -8.64 6.53 5.71
CA ARG A 470 -8.39 6.43 4.27
C ARG A 470 -6.92 6.73 3.96
N PHE A 471 -6.51 6.40 2.74
CA PHE A 471 -5.12 6.51 2.29
C PHE A 471 -5.11 7.14 0.89
N GLN A 472 -4.11 7.98 0.59
CA GLN A 472 -3.95 8.50 -0.77
C GLN A 472 -3.16 7.55 -1.67
N GLY A 473 -2.35 6.65 -1.10
CA GLY A 473 -1.54 5.71 -1.86
C GLY A 473 -1.16 4.45 -1.10
N MET A 474 -0.49 3.55 -1.82
CA MET A 474 0.06 2.32 -1.29
C MET A 474 1.32 1.91 -2.07
N TRP A 475 2.18 1.13 -1.43
CA TRP A 475 3.20 0.35 -2.10
C TRP A 475 2.68 -1.07 -2.29
N TRP A 476 2.69 -1.56 -3.53
CA TRP A 476 2.24 -2.89 -3.92
C TRP A 476 3.40 -3.64 -4.57
N GLY A 477 4.18 -4.35 -3.75
CA GLY A 477 5.41 -5.00 -4.19
C GLY A 477 6.44 -4.01 -4.73
N SER A 478 6.70 -4.10 -6.04
CA SER A 478 7.63 -3.22 -6.76
C SER A 478 7.09 -1.82 -7.05
N GLU A 479 5.78 -1.61 -6.99
CA GLU A 479 5.12 -0.42 -7.53
C GLU A 479 4.57 0.51 -6.45
N ARG A 480 4.53 1.81 -6.77
CA ARG A 480 3.80 2.83 -6.03
C ARG A 480 2.46 3.08 -6.71
N ILE A 481 1.34 2.93 -5.99
CA ILE A 481 -0.04 3.14 -6.50
C ILE A 481 -0.72 4.28 -5.75
N TRP A 482 -1.41 5.17 -6.46
CA TRP A 482 -2.18 6.30 -5.91
C TRP A 482 -3.68 6.13 -6.14
N VAL A 483 -4.47 6.83 -5.33
CA VAL A 483 -5.82 7.23 -5.73
C VAL A 483 -5.73 8.04 -7.03
N ASP A 484 -6.69 7.82 -7.93
CA ASP A 484 -6.80 8.21 -9.33
C ASP A 484 -5.94 7.42 -10.33
N ASP A 485 -5.09 6.47 -9.87
CA ASP A 485 -4.41 5.57 -10.81
C ASP A 485 -5.37 4.58 -11.48
N LEU A 486 -5.03 4.22 -12.73
CA LEU A 486 -5.61 3.07 -13.42
C LEU A 486 -4.79 1.82 -13.10
N VAL A 487 -5.42 0.83 -12.48
CA VAL A 487 -4.80 -0.46 -12.13
C VAL A 487 -5.44 -1.61 -12.90
N ARG A 488 -4.66 -2.64 -13.19
CA ARG A 488 -5.11 -3.88 -13.79
C ARG A 488 -5.66 -4.81 -12.71
N LEU A 489 -6.71 -5.56 -13.04
CA LEU A 489 -7.30 -6.57 -12.17
C LEU A 489 -6.90 -7.98 -12.61
N LYS A 490 -6.78 -8.89 -11.63
CA LYS A 490 -6.53 -10.31 -11.88
C LYS A 490 -7.71 -11.00 -12.56
N ILE A 491 -8.93 -10.55 -12.25
CA ILE A 491 -10.15 -11.15 -12.79
C ILE A 491 -10.23 -10.80 -14.28
N PRO A 492 -10.17 -11.79 -15.19
CA PRO A 492 -10.31 -11.52 -16.61
C PRO A 492 -11.75 -11.14 -16.94
N ARG A 493 -11.93 -10.43 -18.06
CA ARG A 493 -13.26 -9.97 -18.45
C ARG A 493 -14.24 -11.11 -18.73
N SER A 494 -13.75 -12.24 -19.22
CA SER A 494 -14.51 -13.48 -19.39
C SER A 494 -15.11 -14.05 -18.11
N CYS A 495 -14.55 -13.74 -16.94
CA CYS A 495 -15.07 -14.19 -15.64
C CYS A 495 -15.95 -13.14 -14.96
N LEU A 496 -15.74 -11.86 -15.26
CA LEU A 496 -16.51 -10.76 -14.69
C LEU A 496 -17.76 -10.53 -15.53
N ALA A 497 -18.93 -10.97 -15.09
CA ALA A 497 -20.22 -10.72 -15.75
C ALA A 497 -20.17 -10.95 -17.29
N PRO A 498 -19.87 -12.16 -17.77
CA PRO A 498 -19.65 -12.45 -19.20
C PRO A 498 -20.86 -12.17 -20.08
N LYS A 499 -22.07 -12.20 -19.51
CA LYS A 499 -23.33 -11.86 -20.18
C LYS A 499 -23.92 -10.53 -19.67
N GLY A 500 -23.13 -9.73 -18.96
CA GLY A 500 -23.60 -8.65 -18.10
C GLY A 500 -24.16 -9.16 -16.77
N ALA A 501 -24.39 -8.24 -15.83
CA ALA A 501 -25.01 -8.48 -14.53
C ALA A 501 -25.72 -7.20 -14.06
N LEU A 502 -26.38 -7.25 -12.90
CA LEU A 502 -27.00 -6.06 -12.32
C LEU A 502 -25.94 -4.96 -12.12
N ASN A 503 -26.13 -3.82 -12.80
CA ASN A 503 -25.23 -2.67 -12.83
C ASN A 503 -23.83 -2.93 -13.44
N ILE A 504 -23.63 -4.05 -14.14
CA ILE A 504 -22.40 -4.35 -14.89
C ILE A 504 -22.77 -4.66 -16.33
N PHE A 505 -22.28 -3.87 -17.29
CA PHE A 505 -22.57 -4.07 -18.70
C PHE A 505 -21.94 -5.35 -19.25
N ALA A 506 -22.52 -5.91 -20.33
CA ALA A 506 -21.90 -7.01 -21.07
C ALA A 506 -20.59 -6.56 -21.74
N PRO A 507 -19.63 -7.48 -21.97
CA PRO A 507 -18.38 -7.15 -22.66
C PRO A 507 -18.62 -6.54 -24.04
N SER A 508 -17.83 -5.53 -24.42
CA SER A 508 -17.85 -5.03 -25.79
C SER A 508 -17.44 -6.12 -26.77
N GLY A 509 -18.23 -6.31 -27.84
CA GLY A 509 -17.85 -7.18 -28.95
C GLY A 509 -16.66 -6.64 -29.76
N PRO A 510 -16.25 -7.35 -30.82
CA PRO A 510 -15.24 -6.86 -31.75
C PRO A 510 -15.72 -5.61 -32.50
N GLY A 511 -14.77 -4.72 -32.80
CA GLY A 511 -14.98 -3.57 -33.67
C GLY A 511 -15.16 -3.97 -35.14
N LYS A 512 -15.53 -2.99 -35.97
CA LYS A 512 -15.84 -3.21 -37.40
C LYS A 512 -14.64 -3.82 -38.14
N LYS A 513 -13.43 -3.33 -37.90
CA LYS A 513 -12.20 -3.87 -38.50
C LYS A 513 -11.89 -5.30 -38.02
N SER A 514 -12.02 -5.55 -36.72
CA SER A 514 -11.78 -6.88 -36.12
C SER A 514 -12.78 -7.92 -36.63
N LEU A 515 -14.04 -7.54 -36.81
CA LEU A 515 -15.09 -8.37 -37.40
C LEU A 515 -14.75 -8.81 -38.83
N LEU A 516 -14.34 -7.86 -39.68
CA LEU A 516 -13.94 -8.16 -41.07
C LEU A 516 -12.74 -9.12 -41.11
N LEU A 517 -11.76 -8.93 -40.21
CA LEU A 517 -10.60 -9.80 -40.12
C LEU A 517 -11.00 -11.22 -39.67
N ALA A 518 -11.84 -11.34 -38.64
CA ALA A 518 -12.31 -12.64 -38.16
C ALA A 518 -13.09 -13.41 -39.23
N GLN A 519 -13.97 -12.71 -39.97
CA GLN A 519 -14.70 -13.28 -41.11
C GLN A 519 -13.75 -13.77 -42.21
N SER A 520 -12.71 -13.01 -42.53
CA SER A 520 -11.72 -13.41 -43.56
C SER A 520 -10.89 -14.63 -43.16
N ARG A 521 -10.73 -14.89 -41.85
CA ARG A 521 -9.95 -16.00 -41.30
C ARG A 521 -10.80 -17.19 -40.85
N GLY A 522 -12.13 -17.13 -41.01
CA GLY A 522 -13.05 -18.17 -40.55
C GLY A 522 -13.00 -18.42 -39.04
N THR A 523 -12.61 -17.42 -38.24
CA THR A 523 -12.45 -17.57 -36.79
C THR A 523 -13.73 -17.20 -36.05
N ASP A 524 -13.98 -17.88 -34.93
CA ASP A 524 -15.15 -17.65 -34.07
C ASP A 524 -15.16 -16.21 -33.50
N VAL A 525 -16.19 -15.45 -33.86
CA VAL A 525 -16.35 -14.03 -33.52
C VAL A 525 -16.61 -13.83 -32.02
N GLU A 526 -17.18 -14.82 -31.33
CA GLU A 526 -17.54 -14.71 -29.91
C GLU A 526 -16.31 -14.66 -28.98
N GLN A 527 -15.14 -15.07 -29.47
CA GLN A 527 -13.88 -15.04 -28.72
C GLN A 527 -13.11 -13.72 -28.89
N TYR A 528 -13.60 -12.80 -29.73
CA TYR A 528 -13.01 -11.49 -29.98
C TYR A 528 -13.71 -10.38 -29.18
N GLY A 529 -13.04 -9.23 -29.09
CA GLY A 529 -13.52 -8.07 -28.33
C GLY A 529 -12.94 -8.02 -26.91
N ALA A 530 -13.67 -7.41 -25.99
CA ALA A 530 -13.18 -7.18 -24.62
C ALA A 530 -13.10 -8.46 -23.78
N ILE A 531 -13.80 -9.53 -24.17
CA ILE A 531 -13.90 -10.76 -23.37
C ILE A 531 -12.54 -11.43 -23.12
N SER A 532 -11.60 -11.30 -24.06
CA SER A 532 -10.24 -11.86 -23.99
C SER A 532 -9.20 -10.91 -23.38
N ARG A 533 -9.58 -9.67 -23.05
CA ARG A 533 -8.68 -8.60 -22.60
C ARG A 533 -8.75 -8.36 -21.08
N GLY A 534 -7.88 -7.48 -20.60
CA GLY A 534 -7.81 -7.07 -19.20
C GLY A 534 -9.01 -6.23 -18.74
N VAL A 535 -9.27 -6.28 -17.43
CA VAL A 535 -10.19 -5.37 -16.73
C VAL A 535 -9.36 -4.41 -15.89
N PHE A 536 -9.80 -3.18 -15.82
CA PHE A 536 -9.11 -2.10 -15.10
C PHE A 536 -10.03 -1.50 -14.05
N MET A 537 -9.44 -0.93 -13.00
CA MET A 537 -10.13 -0.08 -12.04
C MET A 537 -9.39 1.25 -11.99
N ARG A 538 -10.13 2.36 -12.09
CA ARG A 538 -9.60 3.64 -11.60
C ARG A 538 -9.86 3.70 -10.10
N ILE A 539 -8.80 3.76 -9.29
CA ILE A 539 -8.94 3.75 -7.84
C ILE A 539 -9.44 5.12 -7.39
N GLU A 540 -10.66 5.21 -6.88
CA GLU A 540 -11.19 6.45 -6.31
C GLU A 540 -10.94 6.51 -4.81
N ASN A 541 -10.87 5.34 -4.13
CA ASN A 541 -10.68 5.28 -2.69
C ASN A 541 -9.83 4.10 -2.25
N ILE A 542 -8.98 4.30 -1.24
CA ILE A 542 -8.27 3.27 -0.48
C ILE A 542 -8.64 3.43 0.99
N PHE A 543 -9.18 2.39 1.62
CA PHE A 543 -9.68 2.49 2.99
C PHE A 543 -9.63 1.17 3.76
N LEU A 544 -9.62 1.27 5.09
CA LEU A 544 -9.71 0.12 5.99
C LEU A 544 -11.15 -0.15 6.39
N VAL A 545 -11.48 -1.43 6.52
CA VAL A 545 -12.73 -1.94 7.06
C VAL A 545 -12.41 -2.83 8.25
N ASP A 546 -13.10 -2.60 9.37
CA ASP A 546 -13.01 -3.48 10.53
C ASP A 546 -13.86 -4.74 10.26
N GLY A 547 -13.20 -5.90 10.18
CA GLY A 547 -13.84 -7.21 10.08
C GLY A 547 -13.83 -7.96 11.42
N VAL A 548 -14.46 -9.13 11.47
CA VAL A 548 -14.46 -10.01 12.65
C VAL A 548 -13.02 -10.51 12.90
N GLY A 549 -12.29 -9.81 13.78
CA GLY A 549 -10.95 -10.19 14.23
C GLY A 549 -9.77 -9.73 13.35
N LYS A 550 -10.00 -9.07 12.20
CA LYS A 550 -8.95 -8.49 11.34
C LYS A 550 -9.42 -7.22 10.65
N ARG A 551 -8.53 -6.23 10.51
CA ARG A 551 -8.69 -5.08 9.61
C ARG A 551 -8.34 -5.50 8.19
N GLU A 552 -9.23 -5.22 7.23
CA GLU A 552 -9.04 -5.49 5.81
C GLU A 552 -8.91 -4.16 5.06
N CYS A 553 -7.96 -4.07 4.12
CA CYS A 553 -7.86 -2.93 3.22
C CYS A 553 -8.62 -3.22 1.93
N ARG A 554 -9.38 -2.23 1.45
CA ARG A 554 -10.17 -2.31 0.23
C ARG A 554 -9.91 -1.10 -0.65
N VAL A 555 -10.09 -1.29 -1.95
CA VAL A 555 -10.15 -0.23 -2.96
C VAL A 555 -11.54 -0.12 -3.53
N SER A 556 -11.93 1.08 -3.94
CA SER A 556 -13.14 1.27 -4.72
C SER A 556 -12.97 2.23 -5.89
N GLY A 557 -13.81 2.07 -6.91
CA GLY A 557 -13.89 2.99 -8.04
C GLY A 557 -14.55 2.38 -9.28
N MET A 558 -14.50 3.12 -10.38
CA MET A 558 -15.07 2.72 -11.68
C MET A 558 -14.23 1.60 -12.33
N LEU A 559 -14.93 0.62 -12.90
CA LEU A 559 -14.30 -0.43 -13.71
C LEU A 559 -14.32 -0.06 -15.18
N TYR A 560 -13.25 -0.41 -15.89
CA TYR A 560 -13.10 -0.21 -17.32
C TYR A 560 -12.68 -1.49 -18.03
N GLU A 561 -13.03 -1.60 -19.30
CA GLU A 561 -12.50 -2.59 -20.26
C GLU A 561 -11.88 -1.88 -21.46
N LEU A 562 -11.08 -2.61 -22.25
CA LEU A 562 -10.64 -2.15 -23.56
C LEU A 562 -11.65 -2.55 -24.63
N ALA A 563 -12.33 -1.56 -25.21
CA ALA A 563 -13.14 -1.72 -26.40
C ALA A 563 -12.31 -1.36 -27.64
N ASP A 564 -12.62 -1.95 -28.79
CA ASP A 564 -12.00 -1.54 -30.05
C ASP A 564 -12.38 -0.07 -30.34
N TRP A 565 -11.46 0.70 -30.92
CA TRP A 565 -11.68 2.14 -31.13
C TRP A 565 -12.95 2.42 -31.96
N ASP A 566 -13.25 1.56 -32.94
CA ASP A 566 -14.39 1.60 -33.86
C ASP A 566 -15.61 0.79 -33.40
N TRP A 567 -15.62 0.30 -32.16
CA TRP A 567 -16.79 -0.33 -31.57
C TRP A 567 -17.79 0.72 -31.06
N ASP A 568 -19.07 0.55 -31.39
CA ASP A 568 -20.15 1.47 -31.01
C ASP A 568 -20.88 0.93 -29.77
N ASP A 569 -20.95 1.72 -28.69
CA ASP A 569 -21.60 1.29 -27.44
C ASP A 569 -23.12 1.43 -27.52
N PRO A 570 -23.90 0.34 -27.43
CA PRO A 570 -25.36 0.44 -27.46
C PRO A 570 -25.94 1.10 -26.19
N ASN A 571 -25.16 1.24 -25.12
CA ASN A 571 -25.60 1.82 -23.85
C ASN A 571 -25.31 3.32 -23.74
N LEU A 572 -24.60 3.89 -24.72
CA LEU A 572 -24.36 5.33 -24.82
C LEU A 572 -25.26 5.94 -25.89
N PRO A 573 -25.81 7.15 -25.70
CA PRO A 573 -26.59 7.82 -26.73
C PRO A 573 -25.73 8.07 -27.98
N ARG A 574 -26.24 7.72 -29.16
CA ARG A 574 -25.57 7.94 -30.45
C ARG A 574 -25.34 9.44 -30.67
N THR A 575 -24.09 9.85 -30.84
CA THR A 575 -23.74 11.19 -31.33
C THR A 575 -23.87 11.20 -32.86
N ASP A 576 -25.10 11.12 -33.36
CA ASP A 576 -25.39 11.28 -34.78
C ASP A 576 -25.52 12.78 -35.08
N SER A 577 -24.49 13.37 -35.71
CA SER A 577 -24.49 14.51 -36.66
C SER A 577 -23.33 15.52 -36.46
N LEU A 578 -22.24 15.34 -37.21
CA LEU A 578 -21.42 16.45 -37.71
C LEU A 578 -21.15 16.24 -39.21
N PRO A 579 -21.25 17.28 -40.07
CA PRO A 579 -21.09 17.13 -41.51
C PRO A 579 -19.65 16.83 -41.91
N ASN A 580 -19.48 15.98 -42.93
CA ASN A 580 -18.22 15.57 -43.53
C ASN A 580 -17.29 16.76 -43.86
N GLY A 581 -16.05 16.73 -43.35
CA GLY A 581 -14.97 17.58 -43.86
C GLY A 581 -13.86 18.02 -42.89
N ALA A 582 -13.94 17.70 -41.58
CA ALA A 582 -12.92 18.14 -40.62
C ALA A 582 -12.03 16.98 -40.14
N LYS A 583 -10.73 17.27 -39.99
CA LYS A 583 -9.65 16.42 -39.43
C LYS A 583 -10.07 15.73 -38.11
N PRO A 584 -9.44 14.59 -37.74
CA PRO A 584 -9.81 13.83 -36.56
C PRO A 584 -9.86 14.73 -35.31
N PRO A 585 -10.99 14.77 -34.59
CA PRO A 585 -11.08 15.59 -33.40
C PRO A 585 -10.17 15.00 -32.33
N GLN A 586 -9.29 15.85 -31.81
CA GLN A 586 -8.59 15.60 -30.56
C GLN A 586 -9.62 15.23 -29.48
N SER A 587 -9.25 14.24 -28.68
CA SER A 587 -10.01 13.65 -27.59
C SER A 587 -10.68 14.69 -26.69
N HIS A 588 -11.93 15.03 -26.97
CA HIS A 588 -12.85 15.63 -26.01
C HIS A 588 -13.98 14.62 -25.80
N ALA A 589 -13.85 13.85 -24.73
CA ALA A 589 -14.91 12.99 -24.25
C ALA A 589 -16.13 13.85 -23.88
N PRO A 590 -17.37 13.42 -24.19
CA PRO A 590 -18.54 14.08 -23.66
C PRO A 590 -18.60 13.82 -22.15
N SER A 591 -18.69 14.91 -21.40
CA SER A 591 -18.89 14.95 -19.96
C SER A 591 -20.20 14.26 -19.58
N SER A 592 -20.15 12.95 -19.32
CA SER A 592 -21.16 12.30 -18.49
C SER A 592 -20.81 12.57 -17.03
N SER A 593 -21.81 13.02 -16.28
CA SER A 593 -21.77 13.73 -15.01
C SER A 593 -21.34 12.90 -13.79
N SER A 594 -20.53 11.85 -13.97
CA SER A 594 -19.97 11.05 -12.88
C SER A 594 -18.45 11.13 -12.75
N ASP A 595 -17.73 11.80 -13.67
CA ASP A 595 -16.28 11.89 -13.56
C ASP A 595 -15.84 13.05 -12.66
N SER A 596 -15.73 12.78 -11.35
CA SER A 596 -15.30 13.78 -10.37
C SER A 596 -13.79 14.01 -10.32
N SER A 597 -12.99 13.23 -11.07
CA SER A 597 -11.53 13.31 -11.02
C SER A 597 -11.01 14.43 -11.93
N PRO A 598 -10.05 15.26 -11.47
CA PRO A 598 -9.38 16.24 -12.32
C PRO A 598 -8.36 15.58 -13.28
N TYR A 599 -8.14 14.27 -13.18
CA TYR A 599 -7.20 13.52 -13.99
C TYR A 599 -7.95 12.69 -15.04
N PRO A 600 -7.67 12.88 -16.34
CA PRO A 600 -8.23 12.01 -17.36
C PRO A 600 -7.63 10.61 -17.25
N LEU A 601 -8.24 9.61 -17.89
CA LEU A 601 -7.63 8.28 -17.98
C LEU A 601 -6.29 8.36 -18.75
N PRO A 602 -5.31 7.50 -18.42
CA PRO A 602 -4.12 7.37 -19.25
C PRO A 602 -4.49 6.94 -20.68
N PRO A 603 -3.62 7.19 -21.67
CA PRO A 603 -3.87 6.78 -23.05
C PRO A 603 -4.12 5.27 -23.15
N ALA A 604 -5.15 4.87 -23.88
CA ALA A 604 -5.39 3.45 -24.17
C ALA A 604 -4.35 2.92 -25.19
N PRO A 605 -4.14 1.59 -25.28
CA PRO A 605 -3.28 1.02 -26.31
C PRO A 605 -3.78 1.39 -27.72
N THR A 606 -2.86 1.50 -28.67
CA THR A 606 -3.17 1.87 -30.05
C THR A 606 -4.27 0.96 -30.63
N GLY A 607 -5.34 1.57 -31.14
CA GLY A 607 -6.49 0.84 -31.70
C GLY A 607 -7.60 0.53 -30.69
N PHE A 608 -7.49 0.99 -29.44
CA PHE A 608 -8.48 0.75 -28.39
C PHE A 608 -8.93 2.03 -27.70
N LYS A 609 -10.02 1.93 -26.94
CA LYS A 609 -10.50 2.97 -26.02
C LYS A 609 -10.96 2.32 -24.72
N PHE A 610 -10.79 3.03 -23.60
CA PHE A 610 -11.35 2.62 -22.33
C PHE A 610 -12.85 2.85 -22.32
N ARG A 611 -13.60 1.82 -21.92
CA ARG A 611 -15.05 1.87 -21.78
C ARG A 611 -15.44 1.59 -20.32
N PRO A 612 -16.19 2.47 -19.64
CA PRO A 612 -16.70 2.19 -18.32
C PRO A 612 -17.73 1.05 -18.38
N ILE A 613 -17.64 0.09 -17.45
CA ILE A 613 -18.48 -1.12 -17.47
C ILE A 613 -19.51 -1.18 -16.34
N LEU A 614 -19.57 -0.15 -15.48
CA LEU A 614 -20.60 -0.05 -14.44
C LEU A 614 -21.69 0.94 -14.85
N ALA A 615 -22.91 0.72 -14.36
CA ALA A 615 -23.99 1.67 -14.53
C ALA A 615 -23.67 3.02 -13.86
N PRO A 616 -24.15 4.17 -14.39
CA PRO A 616 -23.91 5.47 -13.78
C PRO A 616 -24.26 5.51 -12.28
N GLY A 617 -23.42 6.19 -11.49
CA GLY A 617 -23.58 6.29 -10.04
C GLY A 617 -23.27 5.01 -9.25
N HIS A 618 -22.58 4.05 -9.87
CA HIS A 618 -22.08 2.85 -9.20
C HIS A 618 -20.56 2.79 -9.21
N GLU A 619 -20.00 2.15 -8.18
CA GLU A 619 -18.58 1.83 -8.05
C GLU A 619 -18.42 0.35 -7.67
N SER A 620 -17.26 -0.21 -7.98
CA SER A 620 -16.86 -1.54 -7.49
C SER A 620 -16.00 -1.38 -6.25
N VAL A 621 -16.18 -2.24 -5.24
CA VAL A 621 -15.36 -2.33 -4.04
C VAL A 621 -14.69 -3.70 -4.00
N LEU A 622 -13.36 -3.71 -3.99
CA LEU A 622 -12.54 -4.90 -4.12
C LEU A 622 -11.54 -5.03 -2.97
N CYS A 623 -11.25 -6.27 -2.57
CA CYS A 623 -10.07 -6.60 -1.76
C CYS A 623 -8.79 -6.36 -2.59
N LEU A 624 -7.71 -5.89 -1.94
CA LEU A 624 -6.44 -5.62 -2.60
C LEU A 624 -5.86 -6.85 -3.33
N SER A 625 -6.17 -8.05 -2.87
CA SER A 625 -5.69 -9.30 -3.49
C SER A 625 -6.16 -9.51 -4.93
N LEU A 626 -7.12 -8.72 -5.41
CA LEU A 626 -7.60 -8.74 -6.80
C LEU A 626 -6.84 -7.79 -7.73
N LEU A 627 -5.92 -6.97 -7.21
CA LEU A 627 -5.07 -6.08 -7.99
C LEU A 627 -3.90 -6.85 -8.60
N SER A 628 -3.64 -6.64 -9.89
CA SER A 628 -2.44 -7.16 -10.58
C SER A 628 -1.27 -6.19 -10.56
N GLY A 629 -1.53 -4.89 -10.48
CA GLY A 629 -0.54 -3.82 -10.58
C GLY A 629 -1.03 -2.65 -11.43
N ARG A 630 -0.21 -1.61 -11.64
CA ARG A 630 -0.60 -0.42 -12.42
C ARG A 630 -0.60 -0.67 -13.90
N TYR A 631 -1.50 -0.03 -14.65
CA TYR A 631 -1.45 0.02 -16.11
C TYR A 631 -0.25 0.85 -16.62
N TYR A 632 0.46 0.38 -17.66
CA TYR A 632 1.62 1.04 -18.25
C TYR A 632 1.35 1.44 -19.72
N PRO A 633 0.84 2.66 -20.00
CA PRO A 633 0.48 3.08 -21.36
C PRO A 633 1.69 3.24 -22.28
N GLY A 634 1.83 2.42 -23.32
CA GLY A 634 2.91 2.53 -24.32
C GLY A 634 4.14 1.66 -24.02
N ILE A 635 4.11 0.82 -22.99
CA ILE A 635 5.22 -0.08 -22.62
C ILE A 635 5.64 -1.02 -23.76
N LEU A 636 4.70 -1.41 -24.63
CA LEU A 636 5.00 -2.31 -25.76
C LEU A 636 5.85 -1.64 -26.84
N THR A 637 5.91 -0.30 -26.83
CA THR A 637 6.76 0.48 -27.73
C THR A 637 8.12 0.83 -27.13
N HIS A 638 8.35 0.48 -25.85
CA HIS A 638 9.57 0.81 -25.14
C HIS A 638 10.81 0.15 -25.80
N PRO A 639 11.95 0.85 -25.93
CA PRO A 639 13.14 0.32 -26.62
C PRO A 639 13.68 -1.01 -26.06
N LEU A 640 13.49 -1.27 -24.76
CA LEU A 640 13.91 -2.52 -24.12
C LEU A 640 12.88 -3.66 -24.23
N VAL A 641 11.61 -3.34 -24.54
CA VAL A 641 10.51 -4.31 -24.62
C VAL A 641 10.23 -4.70 -26.07
N ARG A 642 10.30 -3.73 -26.97
CA ARG A 642 10.00 -3.91 -28.40
C ARG A 642 10.84 -5.01 -29.07
N PRO A 643 12.15 -5.16 -28.83
CA PRO A 643 12.93 -6.24 -29.42
C PRO A 643 12.39 -7.62 -29.04
N VAL A 644 12.08 -7.83 -27.75
CA VAL A 644 11.49 -9.08 -27.25
C VAL A 644 10.17 -9.40 -27.94
N LEU A 645 9.33 -8.39 -28.19
CA LEU A 645 8.08 -8.58 -28.93
C LEU A 645 8.32 -8.88 -30.42
N ASN A 646 9.28 -8.22 -31.06
CA ASN A 646 9.60 -8.46 -32.46
C ASN A 646 10.10 -9.88 -32.74
N ASP A 647 10.75 -10.52 -31.77
CA ASP A 647 11.20 -11.91 -31.89
C ASP A 647 10.01 -12.90 -31.83
N VAL A 648 8.91 -12.49 -31.20
CA VAL A 648 7.74 -13.32 -30.90
C VAL A 648 6.57 -13.09 -31.87
N ILE A 649 6.39 -11.86 -32.37
CA ILE A 649 5.31 -11.46 -33.30
C ILE A 649 5.30 -12.21 -34.65
N PRO A 650 6.44 -12.59 -35.26
CA PRO A 650 6.46 -13.33 -36.52
C PRO A 650 5.92 -14.77 -36.40
N LEU A 651 5.82 -15.27 -35.16
CA LEU A 651 5.46 -16.63 -34.84
C LEU A 651 3.97 -16.68 -34.46
N ASP A 652 3.38 -17.88 -34.52
CA ASP A 652 1.94 -18.11 -34.42
C ASP A 652 1.28 -17.64 -33.10
N GLN A 653 -0.02 -17.92 -32.94
CA GLN A 653 -0.78 -17.57 -31.74
C GLN A 653 -0.21 -18.21 -30.46
N ALA A 654 0.54 -19.32 -30.56
CA ALA A 654 1.20 -19.93 -29.41
C ALA A 654 2.40 -19.08 -28.98
N SER A 655 3.21 -18.58 -29.91
CA SER A 655 4.33 -17.69 -29.57
C SER A 655 3.87 -16.37 -28.95
N MET A 656 2.73 -15.80 -29.37
CA MET A 656 2.17 -14.64 -28.67
C MET A 656 1.91 -14.88 -27.17
N MET A 657 1.71 -16.14 -26.75
CA MET A 657 1.56 -16.50 -25.33
C MET A 657 2.87 -16.43 -24.55
N ASP A 658 4.03 -16.57 -25.19
CA ASP A 658 5.34 -16.50 -24.52
C ASP A 658 5.60 -15.11 -23.96
N ALA A 659 5.13 -14.07 -24.68
CA ALA A 659 5.16 -12.68 -24.23
C ALA A 659 3.86 -12.22 -23.55
N ALA A 660 2.94 -13.13 -23.17
CA ALA A 660 1.65 -12.80 -22.55
C ALA A 660 1.76 -11.84 -21.36
N HIS A 661 2.84 -11.98 -20.58
CA HIS A 661 3.12 -11.14 -19.43
C HIS A 661 3.35 -9.66 -19.82
N LEU A 662 3.95 -9.38 -20.98
CA LEU A 662 4.16 -8.02 -21.50
C LEU A 662 2.84 -7.45 -22.04
N TRP A 663 2.10 -8.22 -22.83
CA TRP A 663 0.79 -7.83 -23.36
C TRP A 663 -0.22 -7.51 -22.24
N ALA A 664 -0.10 -8.20 -21.11
CA ALA A 664 -0.89 -7.93 -19.92
C ALA A 664 -0.56 -6.56 -19.29
N LEU A 665 0.64 -6.00 -19.47
CA LEU A 665 0.99 -4.70 -18.88
C LEU A 665 0.16 -3.54 -19.47
N GLU A 666 -0.17 -3.64 -20.76
CA GLU A 666 -1.12 -2.77 -21.46
C GLU A 666 -2.57 -3.32 -21.46
N GLY A 667 -2.80 -4.44 -20.79
CA GLY A 667 -4.09 -5.11 -20.63
C GLY A 667 -4.73 -5.61 -21.92
N LEU A 668 -3.92 -5.83 -22.96
CA LEU A 668 -4.33 -6.62 -24.12
C LEU A 668 -4.58 -8.09 -23.74
N PHE A 669 -3.93 -8.56 -22.66
CA PHE A 669 -4.20 -9.84 -22.01
C PHE A 669 -4.73 -9.62 -20.59
N GLY A 670 -5.36 -10.64 -20.02
CA GLY A 670 -5.87 -10.61 -18.63
C GLY A 670 -4.75 -10.33 -17.61
N GLY A 671 -5.04 -9.49 -16.61
CA GLY A 671 -4.04 -9.05 -15.63
C GLY A 671 -3.43 -10.17 -14.78
N TYR A 672 -4.07 -11.34 -14.68
CA TYR A 672 -3.50 -12.51 -14.00
C TYR A 672 -2.23 -13.06 -14.67
N LYS A 673 -1.99 -12.75 -15.95
CA LYS A 673 -0.76 -13.12 -16.67
C LYS A 673 0.47 -12.33 -16.22
N ASN A 674 0.28 -11.22 -15.53
CA ASN A 674 1.35 -10.40 -14.95
C ASN A 674 0.83 -9.72 -13.67
N ALA A 675 0.69 -10.51 -12.61
CA ALA A 675 0.15 -10.08 -11.32
C ALA A 675 1.24 -10.09 -10.23
N VAL A 676 1.20 -9.07 -9.37
CA VAL A 676 2.01 -8.99 -8.15
C VAL A 676 1.14 -9.32 -6.95
N ASP A 677 1.60 -10.28 -6.14
CA ASP A 677 0.82 -10.90 -5.05
C ASP A 677 1.52 -10.72 -3.70
N PRO A 678 1.68 -9.47 -3.22
CA PRO A 678 2.34 -9.23 -1.96
C PRO A 678 1.46 -9.70 -0.80
N VAL A 679 2.06 -10.44 0.13
CA VAL A 679 1.36 -11.00 1.30
C VAL A 679 1.86 -10.37 2.60
N GLY A 680 3.10 -9.88 2.63
CA GLY A 680 3.71 -9.33 3.83
C GLY A 680 3.44 -7.83 3.98
N TYR A 681 2.56 -7.46 4.89
CA TYR A 681 2.38 -6.06 5.24
C TYR A 681 3.60 -5.52 6.00
N LYS A 682 4.07 -4.34 5.62
CA LYS A 682 5.07 -3.55 6.36
C LYS A 682 4.50 -2.16 6.65
N VAL A 683 5.10 -1.46 7.60
CA VAL A 683 4.65 -0.12 8.03
C VAL A 683 5.00 1.00 7.05
N ASN A 684 6.08 0.85 6.27
CA ASN A 684 6.53 1.81 5.27
C ASN A 684 7.49 1.15 4.25
N ARG A 685 7.83 1.89 3.20
CA ARG A 685 8.69 1.40 2.10
C ARG A 685 10.11 1.09 2.56
N GLU A 686 10.67 1.88 3.47
CA GLU A 686 12.03 1.68 3.99
C GLU A 686 12.14 0.33 4.73
N ARG A 687 11.11 -0.04 5.50
CA ARG A 687 11.05 -1.37 6.12
C ARG A 687 10.88 -2.48 5.11
N MET A 688 10.12 -2.27 4.03
CA MET A 688 10.03 -3.27 2.96
C MET A 688 11.41 -3.56 2.35
N VAL A 689 12.15 -2.51 1.97
CA VAL A 689 13.49 -2.63 1.37
C VAL A 689 14.49 -3.23 2.35
N GLY A 690 14.54 -2.70 3.58
CA GLY A 690 15.48 -3.17 4.59
C GLY A 690 15.21 -4.61 5.05
N ASP A 691 13.95 -5.02 5.15
CA ASP A 691 13.60 -6.39 5.52
C ASP A 691 13.87 -7.36 4.36
N ALA A 692 13.56 -6.97 3.12
CA ALA A 692 13.87 -7.77 1.93
C ALA A 692 15.38 -8.02 1.81
N GLY A 693 16.20 -7.00 2.07
CA GLY A 693 17.66 -7.12 2.15
C GLY A 693 18.14 -8.16 3.15
N ARG A 694 17.65 -8.08 4.40
CA ARG A 694 18.07 -8.99 5.47
C ARG A 694 17.57 -10.41 5.26
N GLU A 695 16.33 -10.57 4.82
CA GLU A 695 15.73 -11.89 4.56
C GLU A 695 16.37 -12.56 3.35
N ALA A 696 16.70 -11.81 2.29
CA ALA A 696 17.41 -12.32 1.12
C ALA A 696 18.79 -12.86 1.48
N MET A 697 19.57 -12.09 2.25
CA MET A 697 20.88 -12.52 2.74
C MET A 697 20.76 -13.78 3.60
N ALA A 698 19.83 -13.79 4.56
CA ALA A 698 19.63 -14.94 5.44
C ALA A 698 19.20 -16.20 4.66
N ALA A 699 18.30 -16.05 3.68
CA ALA A 699 17.84 -17.16 2.84
C ALA A 699 18.98 -17.75 2.01
N LEU A 700 19.84 -16.91 1.42
CA LEU A 700 20.97 -17.37 0.61
C LEU A 700 22.03 -18.07 1.47
N VAL A 701 22.36 -17.52 2.65
CA VAL A 701 23.28 -18.17 3.61
C VAL A 701 22.74 -19.53 4.05
N GLU A 702 21.45 -19.62 4.36
CA GLU A 702 20.83 -20.88 4.77
C GLU A 702 20.80 -21.91 3.64
N HIS A 703 20.51 -21.49 2.40
CA HIS A 703 20.55 -22.35 1.22
C HIS A 703 21.95 -22.92 0.99
N LEU A 704 23.00 -22.09 1.07
CA LEU A 704 24.38 -22.51 0.89
C LEU A 704 24.84 -23.46 2.01
N ARG A 705 24.39 -23.22 3.25
CA ARG A 705 24.64 -24.12 4.39
C ARG A 705 24.03 -25.49 4.15
N GLY A 706 22.77 -25.55 3.73
CA GLY A 706 22.07 -26.80 3.41
C GLY A 706 22.78 -27.59 2.31
N ARG A 707 23.17 -26.92 1.21
CA ARG A 707 23.93 -27.56 0.11
C ARG A 707 25.29 -28.11 0.57
N ARG A 708 25.97 -27.42 1.49
CA ARG A 708 27.24 -27.92 2.04
C ARG A 708 27.05 -29.16 2.91
N GLU A 709 25.97 -29.21 3.69
CA GLU A 709 25.61 -30.37 4.51
C GLU A 709 25.24 -31.58 3.62
N GLU A 710 24.55 -31.37 2.51
CA GLU A 710 24.23 -32.42 1.52
C GLU A 710 25.47 -33.01 0.87
N VAL A 711 26.39 -32.16 0.37
CA VAL A 711 27.64 -32.60 -0.26
C VAL A 711 28.58 -33.27 0.75
N GLY A 712 28.60 -32.82 2.00
CA GLY A 712 29.41 -33.43 3.07
C GLY A 712 28.83 -34.73 3.63
N GLY A 713 27.52 -34.96 3.51
CA GLY A 713 26.83 -36.14 4.04
C GLY A 713 26.86 -37.38 3.12
N GLU A 714 27.16 -37.21 1.83
CA GLU A 714 27.30 -38.33 0.87
C GLU A 714 28.67 -39.04 0.94
N MET A 715 29.63 -38.55 1.73
CA MET A 715 30.98 -39.10 1.80
C MET A 715 31.19 -40.21 2.87
N ASP A 716 30.18 -40.58 3.66
CA ASP A 716 30.28 -41.59 4.73
C ASP A 716 29.42 -42.85 4.44
N VAL A 717 29.46 -43.37 3.21
CA VAL A 717 28.93 -44.71 2.89
C VAL A 717 29.92 -45.46 1.99
N ASP A 718 31.05 -45.84 2.58
CA ASP A 718 31.81 -47.07 2.26
C ASP A 718 33.04 -47.12 3.19
N GLY A 719 32.81 -47.65 4.39
CA GLY A 719 33.83 -47.97 5.40
C GLY A 719 33.52 -49.30 6.06
#